data_AF-A0A3P1WSC5-F1
#
_entry.id   AF-A0A3P1WSC5-F1
#
_cell.length_a   1.000
_cell.length_b   1.000
_cell.length_c   1.000
_cell.angle_alpha   90.00
_cell.angle_beta   90.00
_cell.angle_gamma   90.00
#
_symmetry.space_group_name_H-M   'P 1'
#
loop_
_entity.id
_entity.type
_entity.pdbx_description
1 polymer ?
#
loop_
_entity_poly.entity_id
_entity_poly.type
_entity_poly.pdbx_seq_one_letter_code
_entity_poly.pdbx_strand_id
1 'polypeptide(L)'
;MSMWKKALKAVDWDSLQHAYGSARNVPTLIEKMAAGDEEALDELEYSVLHQGGLCAAAVPTVEVAVAMIADGLPPEPPLTLIQSAAKAVVENPSSTAQDMRSVLLASYPVLAALISAGGDEVVAAAEVVSLIGPPTPELTDALISALEDHGDLAWAAAVALGHHGLFPGSDDPRLAVPAALGRFAAGTATDQDVALVATHQVLVEEHEFVAWLGDVPRGPELLAAFEPTESVMIGLLDAADRRRSATCDAIRQVLAGTRDDTLPAEDAITLLLRLPRTPEVLDALDGAASRFDGPVEGWTHPRASVAHALAVAGDPRWENHLAATLRWGLEQGEDLADEDLNVAIEPQIGAPIGSAFQEADVVPGEILAQVVAEYLTTREPDDEFTGRTLAEWIATWPDDLQGPLRAVAKRWDPANPHWADTEADLQAARAAAENTDDLIRLARHTGEVTDWERALEACGPNHDQALDDGFPQRDHPQLIAWWQGLLADEDSDEDVTVACVKGLVDAGVLPVRQAWPRIVDLLVVENFYAGKAARLAAEWIGRIDDAQRAELVTRLGALIREAEYDRAVCGSVLLGLGEPWPLSAEETVDLVARELRDGWTPGLEVELCGLLREREPGIAEQVLLGLRSLLDDDRRLAPSIREDEEKQATLRRCLGLLEQG
;
A
#
# COMPACT_ATOMS: atom_id res chain seq x y z
N MET A 1 47.58 9.97 -16.16
CA MET A 1 46.12 9.74 -16.15
C MET A 1 45.77 9.28 -14.74
N SER A 2 44.86 9.99 -14.07
CA SER A 2 44.39 9.66 -12.72
C SER A 2 43.79 8.24 -12.69
N MET A 3 43.75 7.60 -11.53
CA MET A 3 43.18 6.25 -11.34
C MET A 3 41.72 6.19 -11.78
N TRP A 4 40.89 7.16 -11.40
CA TRP A 4 39.47 7.16 -11.78
C TRP A 4 39.26 7.29 -13.29
N LYS A 5 40.07 8.09 -14.00
CA LYS A 5 40.02 8.19 -15.47
C LYS A 5 40.48 6.91 -16.17
N LYS A 6 41.30 6.08 -15.50
CA LYS A 6 41.66 4.75 -15.98
C LYS A 6 40.52 3.77 -15.77
N ALA A 7 39.94 3.75 -14.58
CA ALA A 7 38.77 2.93 -14.25
C ALA A 7 37.61 3.22 -15.20
N LEU A 8 37.27 4.51 -15.39
CA LEU A 8 36.21 4.97 -16.29
C LEU A 8 36.38 4.48 -17.73
N LYS A 9 37.62 4.47 -18.25
CA LYS A 9 37.94 4.03 -19.61
C LYS A 9 38.05 2.52 -19.77
N ALA A 10 38.19 1.77 -18.67
CA ALA A 10 38.33 0.32 -18.71
C ALA A 10 36.99 -0.40 -18.88
N VAL A 11 35.88 0.29 -18.58
CA VAL A 11 34.52 -0.25 -18.64
C VAL A 11 33.92 -0.06 -20.03
N ASP A 12 33.32 -1.11 -20.58
CA ASP A 12 32.58 -1.08 -21.84
C ASP A 12 31.12 -0.65 -21.59
N TRP A 13 30.91 0.65 -21.39
CA TRP A 13 29.62 1.23 -21.03
C TRP A 13 28.49 1.00 -22.04
N ASP A 14 28.84 0.83 -23.32
CA ASP A 14 27.86 0.56 -24.38
C ASP A 14 27.22 -0.84 -24.23
N SER A 15 27.94 -1.77 -23.57
CA SER A 15 27.44 -3.12 -23.28
C SER A 15 26.56 -3.20 -22.03
N LEU A 16 26.51 -2.14 -21.22
CA LEU A 16 25.81 -2.09 -19.94
C LEU A 16 24.46 -1.37 -20.05
N GLN A 17 23.58 -1.66 -19.10
CA GLN A 17 22.28 -1.00 -18.96
C GLN A 17 22.10 -0.40 -17.56
N HIS A 18 21.32 0.67 -17.54
CA HIS A 18 20.75 1.33 -16.37
C HIS A 18 19.22 1.37 -16.51
N ALA A 19 18.47 1.90 -15.55
CA ALA A 19 17.00 1.82 -15.54
C ALA A 19 16.31 2.37 -16.80
N TYR A 20 16.89 3.39 -17.44
CA TYR A 20 16.33 4.02 -18.64
C TYR A 20 16.97 3.53 -19.96
N GLY A 21 17.60 2.35 -19.97
CA GLY A 21 18.21 1.76 -21.17
C GLY A 21 19.74 1.70 -21.15
N SER A 22 20.39 2.07 -22.25
CA SER A 22 21.86 1.95 -22.42
C SER A 22 22.63 2.91 -21.52
N ALA A 23 23.69 2.42 -20.88
CA ALA A 23 24.54 3.18 -19.96
C ALA A 23 25.62 4.07 -20.64
N ARG A 24 25.52 4.31 -21.95
CA ARG A 24 26.49 5.12 -22.73
C ARG A 24 26.66 6.58 -22.23
N ASN A 25 25.65 7.10 -21.53
CA ASN A 25 25.62 8.44 -20.92
C ASN A 25 26.37 8.48 -19.58
N VAL A 26 26.46 7.37 -18.86
CA VAL A 26 27.05 7.28 -17.50
C VAL A 26 28.46 7.89 -17.43
N PRO A 27 29.38 7.69 -18.39
CA PRO A 27 30.69 8.32 -18.32
C PRO A 27 30.65 9.84 -18.31
N THR A 28 29.70 10.44 -19.03
CA THR A 28 29.54 11.90 -19.07
C THR A 28 29.04 12.40 -17.72
N LEU A 29 28.11 11.68 -17.10
CA LEU A 29 27.60 12.01 -15.77
C LEU A 29 28.70 11.89 -14.69
N ILE A 30 29.53 10.84 -14.74
CA ILE A 30 30.69 10.70 -13.84
C ILE A 30 31.68 11.86 -14.02
N GLU A 31 31.97 12.27 -15.26
CA GLU A 31 32.86 13.40 -15.53
C GLU A 31 32.28 14.75 -15.04
N LYS A 32 30.97 14.93 -15.12
CA LYS A 32 30.25 16.10 -14.58
C LYS A 32 30.25 16.12 -13.06
N MET A 33 29.93 14.98 -12.42
CA MET A 33 30.02 14.82 -10.97
C MET A 33 31.45 15.12 -10.48
N ALA A 34 32.48 14.64 -11.19
CA ALA A 34 33.88 14.95 -10.90
C ALA A 34 34.23 16.45 -11.02
N ALA A 35 33.42 17.24 -11.73
CA ALA A 35 33.55 18.68 -11.87
C ALA A 35 32.69 19.48 -10.88
N GLY A 36 31.94 18.81 -10.00
CA GLY A 36 31.07 19.44 -8.99
C GLY A 36 29.65 19.77 -9.47
N ASP A 37 29.15 19.06 -10.49
CA ASP A 37 27.76 19.18 -10.94
C ASP A 37 26.86 18.30 -10.05
N GLU A 38 26.10 18.91 -9.15
CA GLU A 38 25.21 18.22 -8.20
C GLU A 38 24.09 17.45 -8.92
N GLU A 39 23.51 18.00 -10.00
CA GLU A 39 22.45 17.34 -10.78
C GLU A 39 22.94 16.02 -11.40
N ALA A 40 24.25 15.89 -11.64
CA ALA A 40 24.84 14.68 -12.19
C ALA A 40 24.87 13.52 -11.18
N LEU A 41 24.92 13.80 -9.87
CA LEU A 41 24.81 12.78 -8.83
C LEU A 41 23.39 12.21 -8.80
N ASP A 42 22.37 13.07 -8.75
CA ASP A 42 20.97 12.66 -8.74
C ASP A 42 20.64 11.84 -10.00
N GLU A 43 21.07 12.29 -11.18
CA GLU A 43 20.84 11.57 -12.44
C GLU A 43 21.55 10.21 -12.45
N LEU A 44 22.74 10.10 -11.84
CA LEU A 44 23.43 8.82 -11.66
C LEU A 44 22.65 7.90 -10.72
N GLU A 45 22.22 8.37 -9.55
CA GLU A 45 21.47 7.58 -8.58
C GLU A 45 20.16 7.06 -9.18
N TYR A 46 19.36 7.94 -9.81
CA TYR A 46 18.12 7.55 -10.47
C TYR A 46 18.34 6.53 -11.60
N SER A 47 19.46 6.64 -12.31
CA SER A 47 19.75 5.76 -13.44
C SER A 47 20.29 4.41 -12.98
N VAL A 48 21.33 4.38 -12.14
CA VAL A 48 22.09 3.15 -11.83
C VAL A 48 21.64 2.47 -10.54
N LEU A 49 21.02 3.20 -9.60
CA LEU A 49 20.50 2.70 -8.31
C LEU A 49 18.96 2.75 -8.21
N HIS A 50 18.27 2.84 -9.35
CA HIS A 50 16.84 3.10 -9.51
C HIS A 50 15.93 2.48 -8.44
N GLN A 51 15.26 3.32 -7.65
CA GLN A 51 14.34 2.92 -6.56
C GLN A 51 14.97 1.93 -5.57
N GLY A 52 16.27 2.06 -5.29
CA GLY A 52 17.03 1.17 -4.40
C GLY A 52 17.55 -0.11 -5.09
N GLY A 53 17.21 -0.34 -6.36
CA GLY A 53 17.67 -1.49 -7.13
C GLY A 53 19.04 -1.29 -7.79
N LEU A 54 19.82 -2.36 -7.95
CA LEU A 54 21.16 -2.31 -8.56
C LEU A 54 21.11 -2.69 -10.04
N CYS A 55 21.30 -1.71 -10.93
CA CYS A 55 21.45 -1.97 -12.37
C CYS A 55 22.85 -2.51 -12.73
N ALA A 56 22.99 -3.08 -13.93
CA ALA A 56 24.28 -3.62 -14.41
C ALA A 56 25.41 -2.57 -14.45
N ALA A 57 25.07 -1.30 -14.70
CA ALA A 57 26.01 -0.18 -14.67
C ALA A 57 26.38 0.31 -13.25
N ALA A 58 25.69 -0.13 -12.19
CA ALA A 58 25.93 0.36 -10.83
C ALA A 58 27.33 0.03 -10.32
N VAL A 59 27.73 -1.25 -10.41
CA VAL A 59 29.02 -1.77 -9.92
C VAL A 59 30.21 -0.97 -10.47
N PRO A 60 30.40 -0.84 -11.80
CA PRO A 60 31.52 -0.07 -12.35
C PRO A 60 31.43 1.43 -12.05
N THR A 61 30.22 1.98 -11.85
CA THR A 61 30.06 3.39 -11.46
C THR A 61 30.64 3.62 -10.06
N VAL A 62 30.30 2.74 -9.10
CA VAL A 62 30.83 2.83 -7.73
C VAL A 62 32.33 2.56 -7.67
N GLU A 63 32.86 1.64 -8.50
CA GLU A 63 34.32 1.45 -8.62
C GLU A 63 35.04 2.74 -9.04
N VAL A 64 34.47 3.49 -9.99
CA VAL A 64 35.03 4.77 -10.41
C VAL A 64 34.93 5.82 -9.30
N ALA A 65 33.81 5.88 -8.59
CA ALA A 65 33.62 6.78 -7.44
C ALA A 65 34.66 6.55 -6.33
N VAL A 66 34.92 5.28 -5.97
CA VAL A 66 35.98 4.92 -5.01
C VAL A 66 37.35 5.40 -5.52
N ALA A 67 37.64 5.22 -6.82
CA ALA A 67 38.88 5.69 -7.41
C ALA A 67 39.00 7.22 -7.46
N MET A 68 37.89 7.96 -7.52
CA MET A 68 37.88 9.43 -7.47
C MET A 68 38.36 9.93 -6.10
N ILE A 69 37.82 9.36 -5.02
CA ILE A 69 38.25 9.68 -3.66
C ILE A 69 39.73 9.31 -3.48
N ALA A 70 40.16 8.15 -3.98
CA ALA A 70 41.57 7.71 -3.91
C ALA A 70 42.54 8.64 -4.68
N ASP A 71 42.08 9.33 -5.72
CA ASP A 71 42.85 10.34 -6.46
C ASP A 71 42.80 11.74 -5.81
N GLY A 72 42.09 11.91 -4.69
CA GLY A 72 41.97 13.16 -3.94
C GLY A 72 40.99 14.16 -4.54
N LEU A 73 39.96 13.70 -5.25
CA LEU A 73 38.81 14.55 -5.60
C LEU A 73 37.97 14.85 -4.35
N PRO A 74 37.18 15.93 -4.34
CA PRO A 74 36.22 16.20 -3.28
C PRO A 74 35.37 14.95 -2.98
N PRO A 75 35.35 14.49 -1.72
CA PRO A 75 34.81 13.17 -1.40
C PRO A 75 33.28 13.13 -1.36
N GLU A 76 32.60 14.26 -1.13
CA GLU A 76 31.14 14.29 -0.90
C GLU A 76 30.32 13.58 -2.00
N PRO A 77 30.30 13.99 -3.29
CA PRO A 77 29.43 13.32 -4.27
C PRO A 77 29.77 11.83 -4.49
N PRO A 78 31.05 11.44 -4.64
CA PRO A 78 31.41 10.03 -4.71
C PRO A 78 31.02 9.21 -3.47
N LEU A 79 31.10 9.80 -2.27
CA LEU A 79 30.79 9.14 -1.01
C LEU A 79 29.27 8.94 -0.84
N THR A 80 28.46 9.93 -1.21
CA THR A 80 26.99 9.78 -1.26
C THR A 80 26.59 8.61 -2.16
N LEU A 81 27.18 8.51 -3.36
CA LEU A 81 26.91 7.40 -4.27
C LEU A 81 27.33 6.04 -3.70
N ILE A 82 28.46 5.97 -2.99
CA ILE A 82 28.92 4.76 -2.28
C ILE A 82 27.93 4.39 -1.16
N GLN A 83 27.42 5.36 -0.41
CA GLN A 83 26.45 5.16 0.66
C GLN A 83 25.12 4.63 0.12
N SER A 84 24.57 5.24 -0.94
CA SER A 84 23.36 4.78 -1.62
C SER A 84 23.51 3.37 -2.16
N ALA A 85 24.67 3.04 -2.75
CA ALA A 85 24.95 1.68 -3.20
C ALA A 85 25.05 0.68 -2.04
N ALA A 86 25.60 1.08 -0.89
CA ALA A 86 25.65 0.23 0.29
C ALA A 86 24.24 -0.06 0.84
N LYS A 87 23.35 0.93 0.90
CA LYS A 87 21.93 0.76 1.28
C LYS A 87 21.22 -0.22 0.32
N ALA A 88 21.38 -0.02 -0.98
CA ALA A 88 20.80 -0.88 -2.01
C ALA A 88 21.25 -2.37 -1.88
N VAL A 89 22.49 -2.63 -1.48
CA VAL A 89 23.00 -4.00 -1.25
C VAL A 89 22.32 -4.66 -0.04
N VAL A 90 21.98 -3.89 0.99
CA VAL A 90 21.29 -4.39 2.18
C VAL A 90 19.83 -4.71 1.84
N GLU A 91 19.19 -3.85 1.05
CA GLU A 91 17.77 -3.97 0.70
C GLU A 91 17.49 -5.04 -0.37
N ASN A 92 18.42 -5.28 -1.30
CA ASN A 92 18.20 -6.13 -2.48
C ASN A 92 19.27 -7.22 -2.66
N PRO A 93 19.08 -8.46 -2.13
CA PRO A 93 20.05 -9.54 -2.25
C PRO A 93 20.04 -10.20 -3.66
N SER A 94 20.54 -9.49 -4.66
CA SER A 94 20.73 -9.97 -6.05
C SER A 94 22.17 -10.42 -6.32
N SER A 95 22.42 -11.07 -7.47
CA SER A 95 23.80 -11.35 -7.92
C SER A 95 24.62 -10.07 -8.10
N THR A 96 24.00 -9.01 -8.63
CA THR A 96 24.60 -7.67 -8.71
C THR A 96 24.97 -7.12 -7.32
N ALA A 97 24.18 -7.44 -6.29
CA ALA A 97 24.50 -7.04 -4.91
C ALA A 97 25.75 -7.73 -4.35
N GLN A 98 26.04 -8.97 -4.78
CA GLN A 98 27.28 -9.65 -4.40
C GLN A 98 28.51 -9.01 -5.05
N ASP A 99 28.41 -8.63 -6.32
CA ASP A 99 29.48 -7.92 -7.03
C ASP A 99 29.69 -6.53 -6.43
N MET A 100 28.60 -5.79 -6.18
CA MET A 100 28.64 -4.50 -5.49
C MET A 100 29.28 -4.61 -4.10
N ARG A 101 28.93 -5.65 -3.31
CA ARG A 101 29.55 -5.89 -2.00
C ARG A 101 31.07 -6.04 -2.10
N SER A 102 31.57 -6.68 -3.15
CA SER A 102 33.03 -6.82 -3.37
C SER A 102 33.70 -5.48 -3.63
N VAL A 103 33.05 -4.59 -4.39
CA VAL A 103 33.51 -3.22 -4.64
C VAL A 103 33.49 -2.39 -3.37
N LEU A 104 32.42 -2.47 -2.58
CA LEU A 104 32.29 -1.78 -1.31
C LEU A 104 33.37 -2.24 -0.31
N LEU A 105 33.69 -3.54 -0.23
CA LEU A 105 34.80 -4.03 0.58
C LEU A 105 36.16 -3.49 0.10
N ALA A 106 36.33 -3.31 -1.21
CA ALA A 106 37.55 -2.74 -1.79
C ALA A 106 37.71 -1.24 -1.49
N SER A 107 36.65 -0.54 -1.07
CA SER A 107 36.72 0.88 -0.69
C SER A 107 37.32 1.12 0.69
N TYR A 108 37.45 0.09 1.53
CA TYR A 108 37.94 0.21 2.91
C TYR A 108 39.25 0.99 3.09
N PRO A 109 40.30 0.79 2.27
CA PRO A 109 41.53 1.57 2.44
C PRO A 109 41.32 3.07 2.21
N VAL A 110 40.38 3.42 1.31
CA VAL A 110 40.02 4.80 0.98
C VAL A 110 39.20 5.42 2.12
N LEU A 111 38.21 4.69 2.64
CA LEU A 111 37.43 5.13 3.81
C LEU A 111 38.30 5.29 5.06
N ALA A 112 39.23 4.36 5.32
CA ALA A 112 40.15 4.44 6.46
C ALA A 112 41.06 5.67 6.36
N ALA A 113 41.56 5.97 5.15
CA ALA A 113 42.38 7.15 4.90
C ALA A 113 41.57 8.45 5.07
N LEU A 114 40.32 8.48 4.61
CA LEU A 114 39.43 9.63 4.74
C LEU A 114 39.11 9.93 6.21
N ILE A 115 38.68 8.90 6.98
CA ILE A 115 38.40 9.03 8.41
C ILE A 115 39.64 9.51 9.17
N SER A 116 40.82 8.95 8.87
CA SER A 116 42.07 9.33 9.53
C SER A 116 42.52 10.75 9.20
N ALA A 117 42.12 11.29 8.05
CA ALA A 117 42.49 12.63 7.62
C ALA A 117 41.66 13.74 8.29
N GLY A 118 40.47 13.42 8.82
CA GLY A 118 39.50 14.41 9.28
C GLY A 118 38.81 15.15 8.12
N GLY A 119 37.87 16.05 8.43
CA GLY A 119 37.11 16.82 7.44
C GLY A 119 35.62 16.83 7.73
N ASP A 120 34.82 17.43 6.86
CA ASP A 120 33.36 17.49 7.04
C ASP A 120 32.69 16.17 6.60
N GLU A 121 33.34 15.42 5.70
CA GLU A 121 32.79 14.21 5.06
C GLU A 121 33.15 12.89 5.78
N VAL A 122 33.86 12.97 6.90
CA VAL A 122 34.30 11.80 7.68
C VAL A 122 33.15 11.08 8.40
N VAL A 123 32.08 11.82 8.73
CA VAL A 123 30.87 11.24 9.36
C VAL A 123 30.20 10.27 8.40
N ALA A 124 29.92 10.70 7.16
CA ALA A 124 29.37 9.86 6.11
C ALA A 124 30.28 8.65 5.81
N ALA A 125 31.61 8.84 5.87
CA ALA A 125 32.57 7.75 5.65
C ALA A 125 32.48 6.68 6.75
N ALA A 126 32.28 7.08 8.00
CA ALA A 126 32.07 6.17 9.13
C ALA A 126 30.69 5.48 9.05
N GLU A 127 29.63 6.19 8.69
CA GLU A 127 28.28 5.62 8.50
C GLU A 127 28.27 4.50 7.45
N VAL A 128 28.96 4.72 6.33
CA VAL A 128 29.12 3.73 5.27
C VAL A 128 29.70 2.42 5.81
N VAL A 129 30.61 2.46 6.79
CA VAL A 129 31.20 1.24 7.38
C VAL A 129 30.15 0.35 8.04
N SER A 130 29.12 0.93 8.65
CA SER A 130 28.00 0.19 9.27
C SER A 130 27.18 -0.59 8.24
N LEU A 131 27.16 -0.16 6.98
CA LEU A 131 26.38 -0.77 5.90
C LEU A 131 27.18 -1.83 5.11
N ILE A 132 28.50 -1.84 5.27
CA ILE A 132 29.39 -2.82 4.62
C ILE A 132 29.70 -3.94 5.62
N GLY A 133 30.29 -5.05 5.17
CA GLY A 133 30.72 -6.15 6.03
C GLY A 133 31.73 -5.76 7.14
N PRO A 134 32.33 -6.76 7.81
CA PRO A 134 33.26 -6.50 8.92
C PRO A 134 34.48 -5.65 8.47
N PRO A 135 34.82 -4.56 9.19
CA PRO A 135 35.92 -3.69 8.81
C PRO A 135 37.27 -4.40 8.92
N THR A 136 38.24 -3.94 8.14
CA THR A 136 39.64 -4.36 8.26
C THR A 136 40.27 -3.84 9.56
N PRO A 137 41.39 -4.42 10.04
CA PRO A 137 42.11 -3.90 11.19
C PRO A 137 42.49 -2.42 11.05
N GLU A 138 42.94 -2.01 9.86
CA GLU A 138 43.34 -0.62 9.60
C GLU A 138 42.14 0.35 9.68
N LEU A 139 40.99 -0.05 9.14
CA LEU A 139 39.76 0.74 9.25
C LEU A 139 39.21 0.75 10.69
N THR A 140 39.37 -0.35 11.41
CA THR A 140 39.00 -0.45 12.83
C THR A 140 39.85 0.47 13.68
N ASP A 141 41.17 0.51 13.46
CA ASP A 141 42.10 1.41 14.16
C ASP A 141 41.77 2.88 13.86
N ALA A 142 41.39 3.21 12.63
CA ALA A 142 40.94 4.55 12.25
C ALA A 142 39.65 4.96 12.99
N LEU A 143 38.66 4.06 13.05
CA LEU A 143 37.41 4.28 13.80
C LEU A 143 37.64 4.40 15.31
N ILE A 144 38.52 3.58 15.89
CA ILE A 144 38.88 3.69 17.31
C ILE A 144 39.55 5.04 17.59
N SER A 145 40.44 5.48 16.71
CA SER A 145 41.09 6.80 16.84
C SER A 145 40.06 7.94 16.75
N ALA A 146 39.06 7.78 15.89
CA ALA A 146 37.98 8.75 15.70
C ALA A 146 37.08 8.94 16.94
N LEU A 147 37.07 7.98 17.88
CA LEU A 147 36.35 8.13 19.16
C LEU A 147 36.91 9.28 20.04
N GLU A 148 38.14 9.72 19.79
CA GLU A 148 38.78 10.82 20.53
C GLU A 148 38.30 12.22 20.06
N ASP A 149 37.63 12.32 18.91
CA ASP A 149 37.37 13.61 18.23
C ASP A 149 36.21 14.43 18.83
N HIS A 150 35.46 13.89 19.80
CA HIS A 150 34.33 14.53 20.47
C HIS A 150 33.33 15.22 19.51
N GLY A 151 32.29 14.51 19.06
CA GLY A 151 31.24 15.08 18.18
C GLY A 151 30.62 14.01 17.29
N ASP A 152 30.06 14.42 16.14
CA ASP A 152 29.34 13.54 15.21
C ASP A 152 30.22 12.44 14.63
N LEU A 153 31.52 12.70 14.42
CA LEU A 153 32.46 11.65 13.98
C LEU A 153 32.64 10.57 15.06
N ALA A 154 32.77 10.95 16.34
CA ALA A 154 32.88 9.99 17.43
C ALA A 154 31.57 9.18 17.58
N TRP A 155 30.41 9.82 17.34
CA TRP A 155 29.11 9.15 17.29
C TRP A 155 29.05 8.10 16.18
N ALA A 156 29.29 8.51 14.92
CA ALA A 156 29.25 7.60 13.77
C ALA A 156 30.27 6.47 13.89
N ALA A 157 31.48 6.75 14.40
CA ALA A 157 32.50 5.73 14.63
C ALA A 157 32.08 4.73 15.72
N ALA A 158 31.45 5.20 16.80
CA ALA A 158 30.90 4.32 17.83
C ALA A 158 29.76 3.46 17.30
N VAL A 159 28.84 4.00 16.49
CA VAL A 159 27.78 3.23 15.79
C VAL A 159 28.41 2.12 14.94
N ALA A 160 29.38 2.45 14.08
CA ALA A 160 30.04 1.47 13.20
C ALA A 160 30.76 0.38 13.99
N LEU A 161 31.55 0.73 15.01
CA LEU A 161 32.22 -0.23 15.87
C LEU A 161 31.22 -1.09 16.66
N GLY A 162 30.10 -0.51 17.08
CA GLY A 162 29.01 -1.20 17.75
C GLY A 162 28.33 -2.24 16.87
N HIS A 163 27.99 -1.84 15.63
CA HIS A 163 27.37 -2.70 14.61
C HIS A 163 28.20 -3.96 14.35
N HIS A 164 29.53 -3.80 14.29
CA HIS A 164 30.45 -4.90 14.02
C HIS A 164 30.93 -5.65 15.28
N GLY A 165 30.48 -5.26 16.48
CA GLY A 165 30.90 -5.88 17.74
C GLY A 165 32.37 -5.64 18.12
N LEU A 166 32.94 -4.54 17.63
CA LEU A 166 34.35 -4.15 17.80
C LEU A 166 34.54 -2.97 18.75
N PHE A 167 33.47 -2.43 19.32
CA PHE A 167 33.54 -1.30 20.24
C PHE A 167 34.35 -1.65 21.50
N PRO A 168 35.41 -0.88 21.84
CA PRO A 168 36.32 -1.21 22.94
C PRO A 168 35.68 -1.08 24.34
N GLY A 169 34.48 -0.52 24.43
CA GLY A 169 33.80 -0.20 25.69
C GLY A 169 34.14 1.22 26.18
N SER A 170 33.19 1.86 26.85
CA SER A 170 33.36 3.18 27.47
C SER A 170 32.32 3.38 28.56
N ASP A 171 32.69 4.10 29.61
CA ASP A 171 31.74 4.58 30.64
C ASP A 171 31.08 5.92 30.22
N ASP A 172 31.55 6.56 29.14
CA ASP A 172 30.95 7.78 28.59
C ASP A 172 29.70 7.44 27.75
N PRO A 173 28.49 7.89 28.15
CA PRO A 173 27.28 7.65 27.39
C PRO A 173 27.35 8.16 25.95
N ARG A 174 28.13 9.21 25.67
CA ARG A 174 28.30 9.77 24.31
C ARG A 174 28.96 8.81 23.33
N LEU A 175 29.62 7.76 23.83
CA LEU A 175 30.21 6.70 23.01
C LEU A 175 29.47 5.36 23.21
N ALA A 176 29.02 5.08 24.44
CA ALA A 176 28.36 3.82 24.75
C ALA A 176 26.95 3.71 24.13
N VAL A 177 26.19 4.81 24.08
CA VAL A 177 24.85 4.88 23.47
C VAL A 177 24.91 4.65 21.95
N PRO A 178 25.70 5.40 21.15
CA PRO A 178 25.79 5.13 19.71
C PRO A 178 26.30 3.72 19.40
N ALA A 179 27.25 3.20 20.18
CA ALA A 179 27.68 1.80 20.02
C ALA A 179 26.55 0.79 20.30
N ALA A 180 25.66 1.09 21.25
CA ALA A 180 24.46 0.29 21.48
C ALA A 180 23.47 0.41 20.31
N LEU A 181 23.23 1.61 19.76
CA LEU A 181 22.41 1.83 18.56
C LEU A 181 22.94 1.04 17.35
N GLY A 182 24.26 1.00 17.16
CA GLY A 182 24.90 0.14 16.16
C GLY A 182 24.55 -1.34 16.35
N ARG A 183 24.54 -1.83 17.60
CA ARG A 183 24.11 -3.21 17.92
C ARG A 183 22.61 -3.44 17.68
N PHE A 184 21.75 -2.43 17.85
CA PHE A 184 20.34 -2.53 17.46
C PHE A 184 20.22 -2.72 15.95
N ALA A 185 20.91 -1.89 15.16
CA ALA A 185 20.94 -2.03 13.70
C ALA A 185 21.49 -3.39 13.23
N ALA A 186 22.49 -3.95 13.93
CA ALA A 186 23.04 -5.28 13.64
C ALA A 186 22.18 -6.45 14.16
N GLY A 187 21.14 -6.18 14.95
CA GLY A 187 20.31 -7.20 15.59
C GLY A 187 21.01 -7.97 16.73
N THR A 188 22.07 -7.41 17.30
CA THR A 188 22.87 -8.02 18.38
C THR A 188 22.70 -7.33 19.74
N ALA A 189 21.72 -6.43 19.88
CA ALA A 189 21.47 -5.67 21.10
C ALA A 189 21.00 -6.56 22.28
N THR A 190 21.46 -6.21 23.47
CA THR A 190 21.19 -6.91 24.74
C THR A 190 20.25 -6.11 25.66
N ASP A 191 19.77 -6.72 26.76
CA ASP A 191 18.92 -6.01 27.74
C ASP A 191 19.65 -4.83 28.39
N GLN A 192 20.98 -4.93 28.49
CA GLN A 192 21.82 -3.84 28.98
C GLN A 192 21.86 -2.68 28.00
N ASP A 193 21.87 -2.96 26.69
CA ASP A 193 21.80 -1.95 25.65
C ASP A 193 20.46 -1.22 25.68
N VAL A 194 19.35 -1.95 25.82
CA VAL A 194 18.01 -1.35 25.99
C VAL A 194 18.00 -0.40 27.19
N ALA A 195 18.44 -0.86 28.37
CA ALA A 195 18.46 -0.03 29.57
C ALA A 195 19.37 1.20 29.44
N LEU A 196 20.54 1.04 28.81
CA LEU A 196 21.51 2.11 28.58
C LEU A 196 20.91 3.20 27.67
N VAL A 197 20.36 2.81 26.53
CA VAL A 197 19.82 3.74 25.54
C VAL A 197 18.54 4.41 26.07
N ALA A 198 17.63 3.67 26.71
CA ALA A 198 16.44 4.22 27.35
C ALA A 198 16.76 5.29 28.42
N THR A 199 17.81 5.09 29.22
CA THR A 199 18.22 6.07 30.23
C THR A 199 18.74 7.38 29.61
N HIS A 200 19.12 7.37 28.34
CA HIS A 200 19.74 8.49 27.63
C HIS A 200 18.97 8.89 26.36
N GLN A 201 17.64 8.76 26.35
CA GLN A 201 16.79 9.11 25.20
C GLN A 201 17.11 10.48 24.59
N VAL A 202 17.27 11.53 25.41
CA VAL A 202 17.57 12.89 24.95
C VAL A 202 18.81 12.93 24.04
N LEU A 203 19.82 12.12 24.36
CA LEU A 203 21.04 12.05 23.56
C LEU A 203 20.78 11.37 22.20
N VAL A 204 19.85 10.42 22.12
CA VAL A 204 19.44 9.81 20.86
C VAL A 204 18.68 10.84 20.01
N GLU A 205 17.73 11.56 20.61
CA GLU A 205 16.92 12.57 19.91
C GLU A 205 17.74 13.77 19.39
N GLU A 206 18.86 14.09 20.03
CA GLU A 206 19.79 15.13 19.56
C GLU A 206 20.54 14.74 18.28
N HIS A 207 20.72 13.44 18.01
CA HIS A 207 21.57 12.94 16.93
C HIS A 207 20.83 12.12 15.86
N GLU A 208 19.65 11.57 16.18
CA GLU A 208 18.98 10.57 15.37
C GLU A 208 17.48 10.84 15.23
N PHE A 209 16.91 10.45 14.09
CA PHE A 209 15.46 10.37 13.92
C PHE A 209 14.93 9.04 14.49
N VAL A 210 14.52 9.05 15.75
CA VAL A 210 14.19 7.87 16.57
C VAL A 210 13.27 6.84 15.92
N ALA A 211 12.39 7.25 15.00
CA ALA A 211 11.43 6.36 14.34
C ALA A 211 12.09 5.16 13.62
N TRP A 212 13.33 5.28 13.12
CA TRP A 212 14.01 4.16 12.44
C TRP A 212 14.18 2.93 13.33
N LEU A 213 14.16 3.09 14.66
CA LEU A 213 14.20 1.98 15.60
C LEU A 213 12.99 1.05 15.45
N GLY A 214 11.89 1.50 14.85
CA GLY A 214 10.76 0.63 14.54
C GLY A 214 11.12 -0.54 13.60
N ASP A 215 12.18 -0.36 12.82
CA ASP A 215 12.55 -1.28 11.73
C ASP A 215 13.53 -2.37 12.19
N VAL A 216 14.16 -2.19 13.37
CA VAL A 216 15.28 -3.03 13.81
C VAL A 216 14.89 -4.03 14.91
N PRO A 217 15.61 -5.15 15.04
CA PRO A 217 15.38 -6.10 16.12
C PRO A 217 15.46 -5.44 17.49
N ARG A 218 14.49 -5.75 18.37
CA ARG A 218 14.34 -5.17 19.71
C ARG A 218 14.11 -3.66 19.79
N GLY A 219 14.11 -2.94 18.67
CA GLY A 219 13.79 -1.52 18.65
C GLY A 219 12.41 -1.17 19.21
N PRO A 220 11.34 -1.98 19.00
CA PRO A 220 10.05 -1.72 19.65
C PRO A 220 10.09 -1.77 21.17
N GLU A 221 10.92 -2.66 21.76
CA GLU A 221 11.12 -2.73 23.22
C GLU A 221 11.79 -1.45 23.74
N LEU A 222 12.76 -0.91 22.98
CA LEU A 222 13.45 0.33 23.30
C LEU A 222 12.52 1.53 23.18
N LEU A 223 11.78 1.65 22.08
CA LEU A 223 10.81 2.72 21.87
C LEU A 223 9.70 2.71 22.92
N ALA A 224 9.25 1.52 23.34
CA ALA A 224 8.27 1.40 24.42
C ALA A 224 8.80 1.88 25.79
N ALA A 225 10.13 1.94 25.97
CA ALA A 225 10.79 2.44 27.17
C ALA A 225 11.11 3.95 27.12
N PHE A 226 10.93 4.59 25.96
CA PHE A 226 11.09 6.03 25.79
C PHE A 226 9.84 6.79 26.28
N GLU A 227 10.04 8.06 26.62
CA GLU A 227 8.97 9.05 26.77
C GLU A 227 8.25 9.24 25.41
N PRO A 228 6.91 9.39 25.42
CA PRO A 228 6.10 9.45 24.21
C PRO A 228 6.30 10.77 23.46
N THR A 229 7.25 10.81 22.53
CA THR A 229 7.38 11.87 21.53
C THR A 229 6.75 11.43 20.21
N GLU A 230 6.47 12.37 19.31
CA GLU A 230 5.90 12.09 17.99
C GLU A 230 6.74 11.04 17.23
N SER A 231 8.06 11.23 17.16
CA SER A 231 8.97 10.29 16.48
C SER A 231 8.96 8.89 17.11
N VAL A 232 8.85 8.79 18.45
CA VAL A 232 8.72 7.51 19.15
C VAL A 232 7.42 6.80 18.78
N MET A 233 6.31 7.55 18.74
CA MET A 233 5.00 7.00 18.37
C MET A 233 4.96 6.56 16.91
N ILE A 234 5.55 7.33 16.00
CA ILE A 234 5.71 6.95 14.59
C ILE A 234 6.51 5.64 14.50
N GLY A 235 7.68 5.56 15.14
CA GLY A 235 8.49 4.34 15.13
C GLY A 235 7.77 3.11 15.71
N LEU A 236 6.98 3.28 16.76
CA LEU A 236 6.17 2.20 17.33
C LEU A 236 5.03 1.77 16.41
N LEU A 237 4.40 2.71 15.69
CA LEU A 237 3.38 2.39 14.70
C LEU A 237 3.99 1.68 13.50
N ASP A 238 5.15 2.12 13.02
CA ASP A 238 5.87 1.46 11.91
C ASP A 238 6.34 0.06 12.32
N ALA A 239 6.76 -0.11 13.57
CA ALA A 239 6.99 -1.43 14.15
C ALA A 239 5.70 -2.26 14.22
N ALA A 240 4.61 -1.65 14.69
CA ALA A 240 3.32 -2.31 14.82
C ALA A 240 2.78 -2.74 13.46
N ASP A 241 2.92 -1.96 12.39
CA ASP A 241 2.52 -2.32 11.03
C ASP A 241 3.27 -3.56 10.51
N ARG A 242 4.47 -3.85 11.02
CA ARG A 242 5.24 -5.04 10.64
C ARG A 242 5.09 -6.21 11.61
N ARG A 243 4.85 -5.93 12.90
CA ARG A 243 4.91 -6.90 14.00
C ARG A 243 3.74 -6.76 14.95
N ARG A 244 3.04 -7.86 15.17
CA ARG A 244 1.86 -7.90 16.05
C ARG A 244 2.20 -7.64 17.50
N SER A 245 3.35 -8.12 17.98
CA SER A 245 3.80 -7.94 19.36
C SER A 245 3.97 -6.47 19.76
N ALA A 246 4.27 -5.59 18.80
CA ALA A 246 4.44 -4.15 19.03
C ALA A 246 3.10 -3.39 19.17
N THR A 247 1.97 -3.97 18.73
CA THR A 247 0.66 -3.29 18.70
C THR A 247 0.23 -2.75 20.06
N CYS A 248 0.36 -3.55 21.12
CA CYS A 248 -0.09 -3.15 22.45
C CYS A 248 0.74 -1.98 23.00
N ASP A 249 2.03 -1.95 22.68
CA ASP A 249 2.93 -0.88 23.13
C ASP A 249 2.67 0.39 22.32
N ALA A 250 2.46 0.29 21.00
CA ALA A 250 2.06 1.39 20.15
C ALA A 250 0.73 2.03 20.61
N ILE A 251 -0.32 1.21 20.84
CA ILE A 251 -1.61 1.70 21.37
C ILE A 251 -1.40 2.42 22.69
N ARG A 252 -0.63 1.83 23.63
CA ARG A 252 -0.42 2.42 24.95
C ARG A 252 0.29 3.78 24.87
N GLN A 253 1.35 3.87 24.07
CA GLN A 253 2.17 5.07 23.94
C GLN A 253 1.41 6.18 23.20
N VAL A 254 0.71 5.87 22.12
CA VAL A 254 -0.14 6.84 21.40
C VAL A 254 -1.28 7.33 22.31
N LEU A 255 -1.95 6.45 23.05
CA LEU A 255 -2.98 6.86 24.01
C LEU A 255 -2.42 7.69 25.18
N ALA A 256 -1.18 7.45 25.61
CA ALA A 256 -0.54 8.26 26.64
C ALA A 256 -0.21 9.67 26.11
N GLY A 257 0.50 9.75 24.97
CA GLY A 257 0.89 11.03 24.36
C GLY A 257 -0.30 11.92 24.00
N THR A 258 -1.40 11.31 23.55
CA THR A 258 -2.64 12.03 23.20
C THR A 258 -3.41 12.56 24.42
N ARG A 259 -3.34 11.87 25.58
CA ARG A 259 -3.99 12.28 26.84
C ARG A 259 -3.25 13.38 27.56
N ASP A 260 -1.93 13.38 27.48
CA ASP A 260 -1.08 14.35 28.17
C ASP A 260 -0.95 15.68 27.40
N ASP A 261 -1.74 15.86 26.33
CA ASP A 261 -1.72 17.02 25.43
C ASP A 261 -0.31 17.34 24.88
N THR A 262 0.55 16.31 24.77
CA THR A 262 1.94 16.46 24.30
C THR A 262 2.04 16.65 22.79
N LEU A 263 1.03 16.20 22.05
CA LEU A 263 0.93 16.32 20.61
C LEU A 263 -0.08 17.38 20.19
N PRO A 264 0.18 18.11 19.10
CA PRO A 264 -0.86 18.81 18.35
C PRO A 264 -2.03 17.88 18.02
N ALA A 265 -3.24 18.43 18.01
CA ALA A 265 -4.46 17.64 17.82
C ALA A 265 -4.49 16.92 16.45
N GLU A 266 -3.91 17.53 15.42
CA GLU A 266 -3.82 16.94 14.08
C GLU A 266 -2.91 15.70 14.06
N ASP A 267 -1.71 15.79 14.62
CA ASP A 267 -0.77 14.68 14.71
C ASP A 267 -1.35 13.54 15.55
N ALA A 268 -1.99 13.88 16.67
CA ALA A 268 -2.72 12.95 17.50
C ALA A 268 -3.79 12.19 16.70
N ILE A 269 -4.59 12.89 15.88
CA ILE A 269 -5.61 12.27 15.02
C ILE A 269 -4.95 11.35 14.00
N THR A 270 -3.92 11.80 13.30
CA THR A 270 -3.20 11.01 12.28
C THR A 270 -2.66 9.70 12.86
N LEU A 271 -2.03 9.74 14.04
CA LEU A 271 -1.51 8.55 14.71
C LEU A 271 -2.62 7.62 15.20
N LEU A 272 -3.68 8.16 15.81
CA LEU A 272 -4.82 7.38 16.29
C LEU A 272 -5.61 6.72 15.15
N LEU A 273 -5.66 7.36 13.97
CA LEU A 273 -6.34 6.80 12.80
C LEU A 273 -5.67 5.51 12.29
N ARG A 274 -4.37 5.30 12.56
CA ARG A 274 -3.62 4.07 12.24
C ARG A 274 -3.90 2.90 13.20
N LEU A 275 -4.52 3.15 14.36
CA LEU A 275 -4.77 2.13 15.39
C LEU A 275 -6.12 1.41 15.22
N PRO A 276 -6.26 0.18 15.78
CA PRO A 276 -7.56 -0.50 15.88
C PRO A 276 -8.60 0.36 16.58
N ARG A 277 -9.86 0.24 16.14
CA ARG A 277 -11.00 1.03 16.65
C ARG A 277 -11.53 0.49 17.98
N THR A 278 -10.68 0.38 19.00
CA THR A 278 -11.13 0.03 20.36
C THR A 278 -11.85 1.22 21.00
N PRO A 279 -12.72 1.00 22.01
CA PRO A 279 -13.39 2.10 22.71
C PRO A 279 -12.43 3.18 23.22
N GLU A 280 -11.26 2.80 23.72
CA GLU A 280 -10.24 3.72 24.21
C GLU A 280 -9.63 4.59 23.10
N VAL A 281 -9.43 4.03 21.91
CA VAL A 281 -8.94 4.76 20.74
C VAL A 281 -10.01 5.69 20.20
N LEU A 282 -11.27 5.26 20.16
CA LEU A 282 -12.40 6.11 19.75
C LEU A 282 -12.60 7.30 20.71
N ASP A 283 -12.46 7.07 22.01
CA ASP A 283 -12.50 8.15 23.02
C ASP A 283 -11.33 9.14 22.85
N ALA A 284 -10.13 8.65 22.52
CA ALA A 284 -8.99 9.51 22.25
C ALA A 284 -9.16 10.31 20.96
N LEU A 285 -9.72 9.71 19.90
CA LEU A 285 -10.04 10.38 18.64
C LEU A 285 -11.06 11.50 18.87
N ASP A 286 -12.15 11.22 19.58
CA ASP A 286 -13.17 12.20 19.96
C ASP A 286 -12.58 13.38 20.74
N GLY A 287 -11.72 13.08 21.72
CA GLY A 287 -11.02 14.09 22.51
C GLY A 287 -10.02 14.93 21.69
N ALA A 288 -9.29 14.32 20.76
CA ALA A 288 -8.37 15.03 19.88
C ALA A 288 -9.11 15.93 18.87
N ALA A 289 -10.14 15.41 18.21
CA ALA A 289 -10.97 16.17 17.27
C ALA A 289 -11.67 17.37 17.93
N SER A 290 -12.11 17.22 19.18
CA SER A 290 -12.72 18.31 19.95
C SER A 290 -11.74 19.46 20.25
N ARG A 291 -10.44 19.16 20.37
CA ARG A 291 -9.38 20.14 20.64
C ARG A 291 -8.83 20.79 19.37
N PHE A 292 -9.01 20.16 18.21
CA PHE A 292 -8.51 20.68 16.94
C PHE A 292 -9.19 22.01 16.58
N ASP A 293 -8.45 23.11 16.52
CA ASP A 293 -8.90 24.45 16.11
C ASP A 293 -7.97 25.10 15.06
N GLY A 294 -7.02 24.34 14.53
CA GLY A 294 -5.99 24.80 13.59
C GLY A 294 -6.46 24.90 12.13
N PRO A 295 -5.61 25.46 11.24
CA PRO A 295 -5.83 25.41 9.80
C PRO A 295 -5.79 23.96 9.30
N VAL A 296 -6.41 23.71 8.15
CA VAL A 296 -6.32 22.41 7.47
C VAL A 296 -5.08 22.48 6.56
N GLU A 297 -4.02 21.74 6.90
CA GLU A 297 -2.75 21.77 6.16
C GLU A 297 -2.63 20.66 5.10
N GLY A 298 -3.67 19.82 4.94
CA GLY A 298 -3.70 18.73 3.98
C GLY A 298 -5.04 18.55 3.27
N TRP A 299 -5.08 17.65 2.28
CA TRP A 299 -6.27 17.39 1.44
C TRP A 299 -7.48 16.78 2.17
N THR A 300 -7.34 16.33 3.43
CA THR A 300 -8.41 15.75 4.26
C THR A 300 -8.60 16.53 5.55
N HIS A 301 -9.84 16.73 5.97
CA HIS A 301 -10.15 17.49 7.19
C HIS A 301 -10.06 16.58 8.44
N PRO A 302 -9.20 16.86 9.45
CA PRO A 302 -8.97 15.96 10.59
C PRO A 302 -10.23 15.58 11.38
N ARG A 303 -11.11 16.56 11.69
CA ARG A 303 -12.40 16.28 12.35
C ARG A 303 -13.35 15.41 11.50
N ALA A 304 -13.32 15.55 10.18
CA ALA A 304 -14.16 14.79 9.28
C ALA A 304 -13.68 13.33 9.20
N SER A 305 -12.36 13.11 9.18
CA SER A 305 -11.73 11.79 9.30
C SER A 305 -12.10 11.11 10.63
N VAL A 306 -12.09 11.85 11.75
CA VAL A 306 -12.56 11.32 13.04
C VAL A 306 -14.05 10.99 13.02
N ALA A 307 -14.88 11.86 12.45
CA ALA A 307 -16.31 11.60 12.30
C ALA A 307 -16.55 10.31 11.51
N HIS A 308 -15.86 10.11 10.38
CA HIS A 308 -15.95 8.88 9.60
C HIS A 308 -15.51 7.65 10.39
N ALA A 309 -14.37 7.72 11.10
CA ALA A 309 -13.88 6.62 11.94
C ALA A 309 -14.87 6.23 13.06
N LEU A 310 -15.53 7.22 13.69
CA LEU A 310 -16.57 7.00 14.69
C LEU A 310 -17.85 6.42 14.06
N ALA A 311 -18.24 6.88 12.87
CA ALA A 311 -19.41 6.39 12.15
C ALA A 311 -19.28 4.90 11.78
N VAL A 312 -18.13 4.50 11.22
CA VAL A 312 -17.81 3.09 10.91
C VAL A 312 -17.84 2.21 12.17
N ALA A 313 -17.45 2.77 13.32
CA ALA A 313 -17.51 2.06 14.60
C ALA A 313 -18.92 2.06 15.26
N GLY A 314 -19.91 2.73 14.67
CA GLY A 314 -21.25 2.87 15.21
C GLY A 314 -21.34 3.80 16.44
N ASP A 315 -20.38 4.71 16.62
CA ASP A 315 -20.33 5.65 17.74
C ASP A 315 -21.07 6.96 17.44
N PRO A 316 -22.18 7.29 18.12
CA PRO A 316 -23.04 8.41 17.76
C PRO A 316 -22.38 9.81 17.87
N ARG A 317 -21.19 9.91 18.46
CA ARG A 317 -20.44 11.18 18.52
C ARG A 317 -19.99 11.68 17.15
N TRP A 318 -19.96 10.80 16.14
CA TRP A 318 -19.61 11.16 14.77
C TRP A 318 -20.40 12.37 14.24
N GLU A 319 -21.69 12.47 14.58
CA GLU A 319 -22.57 13.54 14.08
C GLU A 319 -22.08 14.94 14.50
N ASN A 320 -21.57 15.06 15.72
CA ASN A 320 -21.10 16.33 16.25
C ASN A 320 -19.86 16.82 15.51
N HIS A 321 -18.93 15.90 15.22
CA HIS A 321 -17.70 16.21 14.50
C HIS A 321 -17.96 16.53 13.03
N LEU A 322 -18.88 15.81 12.37
CA LEU A 322 -19.27 16.15 11.00
C LEU A 322 -20.00 17.49 10.94
N ALA A 323 -20.93 17.75 11.87
CA ALA A 323 -21.61 19.04 11.94
C ALA A 323 -20.63 20.20 12.20
N ALA A 324 -19.61 19.99 13.03
CA ALA A 324 -18.56 20.99 13.26
C ALA A 324 -17.71 21.24 12.00
N THR A 325 -17.38 20.19 11.25
CA THR A 325 -16.66 20.27 9.98
C THR A 325 -17.44 21.09 8.94
N LEU A 326 -18.73 20.79 8.75
CA LEU A 326 -19.56 21.51 7.78
C LEU A 326 -19.77 22.98 8.18
N ARG A 327 -19.90 23.28 9.47
CA ARG A 327 -19.95 24.67 9.97
C ARG A 327 -18.65 25.41 9.74
N TRP A 328 -17.51 24.75 9.97
CA TRP A 328 -16.21 25.32 9.62
C TRP A 328 -16.14 25.64 8.12
N GLY A 329 -16.61 24.73 7.26
CA GLY A 329 -16.68 24.96 5.82
C GLY A 329 -17.60 26.13 5.41
N LEU A 330 -18.68 26.36 6.15
CA LEU A 330 -19.54 27.55 6.00
C LEU A 330 -18.82 28.84 6.42
N GLU A 331 -18.00 28.80 7.47
CA GLU A 331 -17.28 29.96 8.00
C GLU A 331 -16.14 30.42 7.09
N GLN A 332 -15.45 29.50 6.40
CA GLN A 332 -14.36 29.87 5.46
C GLN A 332 -14.87 30.52 4.16
N GLY A 333 -16.14 30.31 3.78
CA GLY A 333 -16.75 30.98 2.62
C GLY A 333 -16.03 30.71 1.29
N GLU A 334 -15.64 31.79 0.60
CA GLU A 334 -14.95 31.76 -0.72
C GLU A 334 -13.50 31.29 -0.63
N ASP A 335 -12.86 31.33 0.54
CA ASP A 335 -11.46 30.89 0.71
C ASP A 335 -11.31 29.36 0.56
N LEU A 336 -12.43 28.61 0.63
CA LEU A 336 -12.54 27.17 0.34
C LEU A 336 -13.00 26.87 -1.09
N ALA A 337 -13.25 27.86 -1.94
CA ALA A 337 -13.95 27.65 -3.22
C ALA A 337 -13.23 26.70 -4.19
N ASP A 338 -11.92 26.45 -3.98
CA ASP A 338 -11.12 25.53 -4.78
C ASP A 338 -10.78 24.19 -4.05
N GLU A 339 -11.25 23.97 -2.81
CA GLU A 339 -10.89 22.81 -1.98
C GLU A 339 -12.11 22.00 -1.51
N ASP A 340 -12.20 20.75 -1.95
CA ASP A 340 -13.21 19.80 -1.49
C ASP A 340 -12.99 19.35 -0.04
N LEU A 341 -14.09 19.17 0.71
CA LEU A 341 -14.02 18.57 2.03
C LEU A 341 -13.92 17.04 1.90
N ASN A 342 -12.71 16.54 2.09
CA ASN A 342 -12.44 15.10 2.12
C ASN A 342 -12.21 14.57 3.54
N VAL A 343 -12.47 13.27 3.70
CA VAL A 343 -12.13 12.48 4.89
C VAL A 343 -11.04 11.49 4.54
N ALA A 344 -10.12 11.23 5.47
CA ALA A 344 -9.21 10.11 5.36
C ALA A 344 -9.97 8.82 5.71
N ILE A 345 -10.17 7.94 4.72
CA ILE A 345 -10.76 6.61 4.93
C ILE A 345 -9.69 5.58 5.31
N GLU A 346 -8.47 5.76 4.79
CA GLU A 346 -7.27 4.99 5.12
C GLU A 346 -6.06 5.93 5.14
N PRO A 347 -4.90 5.51 5.69
CA PRO A 347 -3.66 6.27 5.53
C PRO A 347 -3.42 6.54 4.03
N GLN A 348 -3.33 7.82 3.66
CA GLN A 348 -3.11 8.28 2.28
C GLN A 348 -4.27 8.06 1.29
N ILE A 349 -5.44 7.59 1.74
CA ILE A 349 -6.65 7.49 0.90
C ILE A 349 -7.72 8.40 1.46
N GLY A 350 -8.12 9.38 0.64
CA GLY A 350 -9.16 10.35 0.92
C GLY A 350 -10.41 10.06 0.11
N ALA A 351 -11.57 10.32 0.69
CA ALA A 351 -12.84 10.31 -0.02
C ALA A 351 -13.65 11.58 0.32
N PRO A 352 -14.43 12.12 -0.61
CA PRO A 352 -15.35 13.22 -0.34
C PRO A 352 -16.36 12.84 0.74
N ILE A 353 -16.71 13.80 1.60
CA ILE A 353 -17.55 13.53 2.79
C ILE A 353 -18.81 12.73 2.45
N GLY A 354 -19.59 13.15 1.45
CA GLY A 354 -20.85 12.47 1.15
C GLY A 354 -20.69 10.99 0.79
N SER A 355 -19.71 10.67 -0.06
CA SER A 355 -19.40 9.30 -0.46
C SER A 355 -18.95 8.45 0.73
N ALA A 356 -18.05 8.98 1.57
CA ALA A 356 -17.54 8.24 2.72
C ALA A 356 -18.62 7.92 3.76
N PHE A 357 -19.53 8.85 4.05
CA PHE A 357 -20.62 8.59 5.00
C PHE A 357 -21.75 7.73 4.41
N GLN A 358 -21.91 7.75 3.08
CA GLN A 358 -22.77 6.79 2.39
C GLN A 358 -22.20 5.37 2.48
N GLU A 359 -20.89 5.17 2.27
CA GLU A 359 -20.22 3.88 2.41
C GLU A 359 -20.24 3.34 3.85
N ALA A 360 -20.16 4.24 4.84
CA ALA A 360 -20.30 3.89 6.26
C ALA A 360 -21.74 3.45 6.64
N ASP A 361 -22.72 3.54 5.73
CA ASP A 361 -24.13 3.14 5.92
C ASP A 361 -24.79 3.78 7.16
N VAL A 362 -24.49 5.07 7.39
CA VAL A 362 -25.07 5.84 8.51
C VAL A 362 -26.12 6.85 8.05
N VAL A 363 -27.10 7.07 8.91
CA VAL A 363 -28.17 8.07 8.74
C VAL A 363 -28.02 9.13 9.84
N PRO A 364 -27.99 10.43 9.51
CA PRO A 364 -27.84 11.48 10.50
C PRO A 364 -29.13 11.74 11.28
N GLY A 365 -28.98 12.26 12.50
CA GLY A 365 -30.07 12.90 13.24
C GLY A 365 -30.49 14.25 12.65
N GLU A 366 -31.61 14.79 13.17
CA GLU A 366 -32.23 16.04 12.68
C GLU A 366 -31.27 17.24 12.70
N ILE A 367 -30.38 17.33 13.68
CA ILE A 367 -29.45 18.47 13.83
C ILE A 367 -28.43 18.48 12.70
N LEU A 368 -27.80 17.34 12.40
CA LEU A 368 -26.83 17.26 11.33
C LEU A 368 -27.51 17.43 9.96
N ALA A 369 -28.71 16.88 9.78
CA ALA A 369 -29.51 17.12 8.57
C ALA A 369 -29.76 18.62 8.32
N GLN A 370 -30.04 19.40 9.37
CA GLN A 370 -30.18 20.87 9.25
C GLN A 370 -28.87 21.56 8.85
N VAL A 371 -27.72 21.12 9.37
CA VAL A 371 -26.42 21.69 9.01
C VAL A 371 -26.07 21.37 7.55
N VAL A 372 -26.33 20.14 7.10
CA VAL A 372 -26.18 19.76 5.68
C VAL A 372 -27.08 20.63 4.80
N ALA A 373 -28.32 20.91 5.24
CA ALA A 373 -29.22 21.83 4.55
C ALA A 373 -28.62 23.22 4.37
N GLU A 374 -28.09 23.77 5.47
CA GLU A 374 -27.50 25.10 5.52
C GLU A 374 -26.27 25.17 4.61
N TYR A 375 -25.39 24.17 4.68
CA TYR A 375 -24.23 24.00 3.82
C TYR A 375 -24.61 24.05 2.34
N LEU A 376 -25.49 23.12 1.92
CA LEU A 376 -25.93 23.02 0.53
C LEU A 376 -26.73 24.24 0.05
N THR A 377 -27.41 24.97 0.93
CA THR A 377 -28.19 26.17 0.54
C THR A 377 -27.29 27.38 0.34
N THR A 378 -26.23 27.49 1.14
CA THR A 378 -25.34 28.66 1.18
C THR A 378 -24.32 28.64 0.05
N ARG A 379 -23.91 27.45 -0.39
CA ARG A 379 -22.95 27.27 -1.49
C ARG A 379 -23.66 27.14 -2.84
N GLU A 380 -22.92 27.46 -3.91
CA GLU A 380 -23.41 27.35 -5.29
C GLU A 380 -22.87 26.08 -5.95
N PRO A 381 -23.63 25.42 -6.84
CA PRO A 381 -23.25 24.13 -7.44
C PRO A 381 -22.07 24.13 -8.43
N ASP A 382 -21.37 25.25 -8.61
CA ASP A 382 -20.31 25.35 -9.62
C ASP A 382 -19.04 24.64 -9.13
N ASP A 383 -18.74 23.48 -9.73
CA ASP A 383 -17.55 22.62 -9.56
C ASP A 383 -17.25 22.05 -8.15
N GLU A 384 -18.17 22.15 -7.17
CA GLU A 384 -17.98 21.60 -5.82
C GLU A 384 -18.44 20.13 -5.69
N PHE A 385 -17.49 19.19 -5.69
CA PHE A 385 -17.74 17.74 -5.60
C PHE A 385 -18.39 17.34 -4.27
N THR A 386 -18.03 18.05 -3.19
CA THR A 386 -18.59 17.86 -1.84
C THR A 386 -20.11 17.98 -1.83
N GLY A 387 -20.68 19.03 -2.42
CA GLY A 387 -22.13 19.24 -2.41
C GLY A 387 -22.91 18.17 -3.20
N ARG A 388 -22.36 17.70 -4.32
CA ARG A 388 -22.94 16.59 -5.10
C ARG A 388 -22.96 15.30 -4.30
N THR A 389 -21.84 14.91 -3.68
CA THR A 389 -21.79 13.66 -2.91
C THR A 389 -22.66 13.72 -1.65
N LEU A 390 -22.80 14.89 -1.02
CA LEU A 390 -23.78 15.08 0.06
C LEU A 390 -25.21 14.87 -0.43
N ALA A 391 -25.57 15.36 -1.63
CA ALA A 391 -26.88 15.09 -2.21
C ALA A 391 -27.10 13.60 -2.47
N GLU A 392 -26.10 12.89 -2.97
CA GLU A 392 -26.15 11.42 -3.16
C GLU A 392 -26.38 10.69 -1.83
N TRP A 393 -25.68 11.10 -0.77
CA TRP A 393 -25.89 10.53 0.57
C TRP A 393 -27.29 10.83 1.12
N ILE A 394 -27.83 12.05 0.94
CA ILE A 394 -29.21 12.37 1.38
C ILE A 394 -30.23 11.44 0.72
N ALA A 395 -29.98 10.97 -0.51
CA ALA A 395 -30.87 10.04 -1.20
C ALA A 395 -31.04 8.69 -0.47
N THR A 396 -30.10 8.31 0.41
CA THR A 396 -30.18 7.08 1.21
C THR A 396 -30.90 7.27 2.54
N TRP A 397 -31.22 8.50 2.95
CA TRP A 397 -31.84 8.79 4.25
C TRP A 397 -33.35 8.45 4.28
N PRO A 398 -33.98 8.34 5.46
CA PRO A 398 -35.43 8.26 5.59
C PRO A 398 -36.18 9.49 5.03
N ASP A 399 -37.37 9.26 4.45
CA ASP A 399 -38.21 10.29 3.79
C ASP A 399 -38.49 11.54 4.63
N ASP A 400 -38.63 11.39 5.95
CA ASP A 400 -38.91 12.49 6.88
C ASP A 400 -37.73 13.46 7.03
N LEU A 401 -36.50 12.98 6.88
CA LEU A 401 -35.29 13.81 6.82
C LEU A 401 -35.04 14.36 5.42
N GLN A 402 -35.40 13.61 4.37
CA GLN A 402 -35.23 14.06 2.98
C GLN A 402 -36.17 15.20 2.60
N GLY A 403 -37.42 15.17 3.07
CA GLY A 403 -38.49 16.08 2.63
C GLY A 403 -38.10 17.57 2.63
N PRO A 404 -37.52 18.11 3.71
CA PRO A 404 -37.06 19.51 3.76
C PRO A 404 -35.87 19.81 2.85
N LEU A 405 -35.03 18.83 2.53
CA LEU A 405 -33.78 18.98 1.78
C LEU A 405 -33.94 18.70 0.28
N ARG A 406 -35.02 18.04 -0.12
CA ARG A 406 -35.21 17.56 -1.50
C ARG A 406 -34.97 18.63 -2.56
N ALA A 407 -35.49 19.85 -2.36
CA ALA A 407 -35.33 20.93 -3.32
C ALA A 407 -33.86 21.37 -3.49
N VAL A 408 -33.08 21.38 -2.40
CA VAL A 408 -31.66 21.74 -2.44
C VAL A 408 -30.81 20.58 -2.95
N ALA A 409 -31.06 19.34 -2.49
CA ALA A 409 -30.37 18.15 -2.97
C ALA A 409 -30.53 17.97 -4.49
N LYS A 410 -31.74 18.15 -5.01
CA LYS A 410 -32.01 18.13 -6.45
C LYS A 410 -31.27 19.21 -7.25
N ARG A 411 -30.97 20.37 -6.64
CA ARG A 411 -30.18 21.41 -7.30
C ARG A 411 -28.72 20.96 -7.50
N TRP A 412 -28.19 20.23 -6.52
CA TRP A 412 -26.82 19.71 -6.51
C TRP A 412 -26.63 18.44 -7.32
N ASP A 413 -27.67 17.62 -7.40
CA ASP A 413 -27.67 16.35 -8.15
C ASP A 413 -28.94 16.24 -9.02
N PRO A 414 -29.06 17.08 -10.08
CA PRO A 414 -30.27 17.16 -10.90
C PRO A 414 -30.48 15.94 -11.81
N ALA A 415 -29.43 15.16 -12.08
CA ALA A 415 -29.50 13.96 -12.89
C ALA A 415 -30.02 12.74 -12.11
N ASN A 416 -29.99 12.77 -10.78
CA ASN A 416 -30.40 11.64 -9.97
C ASN A 416 -31.93 11.47 -9.94
N PRO A 417 -32.44 10.34 -10.45
CA PRO A 417 -33.88 10.10 -10.60
C PRO A 417 -34.60 9.93 -9.26
N HIS A 418 -33.88 9.69 -8.15
CA HIS A 418 -34.46 9.63 -6.80
C HIS A 418 -35.24 10.89 -6.44
N TRP A 419 -34.86 12.04 -7.01
CA TRP A 419 -35.51 13.33 -6.76
C TRP A 419 -36.70 13.62 -7.70
N ALA A 420 -37.12 12.66 -8.52
CA ALA A 420 -38.22 12.83 -9.46
C ALA A 420 -39.58 12.54 -8.82
N ASP A 421 -40.35 13.58 -8.53
CA ASP A 421 -41.71 13.47 -7.98
C ASP A 421 -42.80 13.42 -9.06
N THR A 422 -42.46 13.89 -10.26
CA THR A 422 -43.36 13.97 -11.39
C THR A 422 -42.67 13.48 -12.65
N GLU A 423 -43.47 13.14 -13.67
CA GLU A 423 -42.94 12.82 -14.99
C GLU A 423 -42.10 13.98 -15.55
N ALA A 424 -42.47 15.23 -15.27
CA ALA A 424 -41.67 16.38 -15.72
C ALA A 424 -40.29 16.43 -15.05
N ASP A 425 -40.19 16.03 -13.79
CA ASP A 425 -38.91 15.94 -13.08
C ASP A 425 -38.05 14.80 -13.63
N LEU A 426 -38.67 13.66 -13.94
CA LEU A 426 -37.97 12.54 -14.55
C LEU A 426 -37.44 12.91 -15.95
N GLN A 427 -38.22 13.66 -16.74
CA GLN A 427 -37.76 14.19 -18.02
C GLN A 427 -36.62 15.21 -17.86
N ALA A 428 -36.60 15.99 -16.77
CA ALA A 428 -35.49 16.88 -16.47
C ALA A 428 -34.23 16.10 -16.08
N ALA A 429 -34.35 15.06 -15.23
CA ALA A 429 -33.24 14.16 -14.89
C ALA A 429 -32.69 13.46 -16.15
N ARG A 430 -33.57 12.99 -17.04
CA ARG A 430 -33.20 12.44 -18.35
C ARG A 430 -32.41 13.40 -19.23
N ALA A 431 -32.70 14.70 -19.13
CA ALA A 431 -32.01 15.73 -19.90
C ALA A 431 -30.69 16.16 -19.25
N ALA A 432 -30.56 16.02 -17.93
CA ALA A 432 -29.35 16.34 -17.16
C ALA A 432 -28.35 15.17 -17.09
N ALA A 433 -28.79 13.92 -17.28
CA ALA A 433 -27.89 12.77 -17.33
C ALA A 433 -27.03 12.80 -18.60
N GLU A 434 -25.74 13.08 -18.44
CA GLU A 434 -24.78 13.25 -19.55
C GLU A 434 -23.81 12.07 -19.68
N ASN A 435 -23.39 11.48 -18.56
CA ASN A 435 -22.43 10.38 -18.52
C ASN A 435 -23.11 9.01 -18.31
N THR A 436 -22.33 7.95 -18.48
CA THR A 436 -22.79 6.56 -18.36
C THR A 436 -23.37 6.27 -16.97
N ASP A 437 -22.75 6.74 -15.89
CA ASP A 437 -23.18 6.46 -14.51
C ASP A 437 -24.55 7.07 -14.19
N ASP A 438 -24.77 8.33 -14.59
CA ASP A 438 -26.05 9.01 -14.44
C ASP A 438 -27.16 8.28 -15.21
N LEU A 439 -26.86 7.83 -16.43
CA LEU A 439 -27.79 7.10 -17.27
C LEU A 439 -28.09 5.70 -16.73
N ILE A 440 -27.11 5.00 -16.14
CA ILE A 440 -27.33 3.72 -15.46
C ILE A 440 -28.22 3.91 -14.22
N ARG A 441 -27.96 4.93 -13.40
CA ARG A 441 -28.80 5.26 -12.23
C ARG A 441 -30.25 5.54 -12.64
N LEU A 442 -30.42 6.38 -13.65
CA LEU A 442 -31.70 6.66 -14.29
C LEU A 442 -32.40 5.38 -14.76
N ALA A 443 -31.71 4.54 -15.54
CA ALA A 443 -32.28 3.33 -16.12
C ALA A 443 -32.67 2.28 -15.07
N ARG A 444 -31.89 2.17 -13.97
CA ARG A 444 -32.24 1.34 -12.81
C ARG A 444 -33.50 1.84 -12.10
N HIS A 445 -33.64 3.16 -11.96
CA HIS A 445 -34.80 3.76 -11.31
C HIS A 445 -36.08 3.60 -12.14
N THR A 446 -36.03 3.89 -13.45
CA THR A 446 -37.21 3.85 -14.32
C THR A 446 -37.57 2.42 -14.72
N GLY A 447 -36.58 1.54 -14.84
CA GLY A 447 -36.72 0.21 -15.43
C GLY A 447 -37.06 0.24 -16.92
N GLU A 448 -36.98 1.42 -17.57
CA GLU A 448 -37.31 1.57 -18.98
C GLU A 448 -36.12 1.18 -19.86
N VAL A 449 -36.35 0.27 -20.80
CA VAL A 449 -35.30 -0.20 -21.73
C VAL A 449 -34.69 0.95 -22.54
N THR A 450 -35.46 1.98 -22.87
CA THR A 450 -34.95 3.15 -23.62
C THR A 450 -33.91 3.95 -22.84
N ASP A 451 -33.98 3.98 -21.51
CA ASP A 451 -32.95 4.61 -20.69
C ASP A 451 -31.69 3.73 -20.64
N TRP A 452 -31.84 2.41 -20.60
CA TRP A 452 -30.74 1.45 -20.74
C TRP A 452 -30.05 1.52 -22.11
N GLU A 453 -30.81 1.69 -23.20
CA GLU A 453 -30.28 1.90 -24.55
C GLU A 453 -29.43 3.18 -24.61
N ARG A 454 -29.88 4.28 -23.99
CA ARG A 454 -29.09 5.52 -23.90
C ARG A 454 -27.81 5.33 -23.10
N ALA A 455 -27.87 4.61 -21.97
CA ALA A 455 -26.68 4.29 -21.18
C ALA A 455 -25.67 3.48 -21.99
N LEU A 456 -26.14 2.50 -22.78
CA LEU A 456 -25.33 1.70 -23.69
C LEU A 456 -24.68 2.55 -24.80
N GLU A 457 -25.44 3.46 -25.41
CA GLU A 457 -24.92 4.39 -26.41
C GLU A 457 -23.84 5.32 -25.82
N ALA A 458 -24.04 5.82 -24.59
CA ALA A 458 -23.09 6.70 -23.90
C ALA A 458 -21.80 5.98 -23.47
N CYS A 459 -21.91 4.71 -23.05
CA CYS A 459 -20.78 3.86 -22.71
C CYS A 459 -19.82 3.65 -23.90
N GLY A 460 -20.36 3.63 -25.12
CA GLY A 460 -19.58 3.56 -26.35
C GLY A 460 -18.84 2.22 -26.50
N PRO A 461 -17.57 2.22 -26.94
CA PRO A 461 -16.80 0.99 -27.18
C PRO A 461 -16.13 0.42 -25.92
N ASN A 462 -16.36 1.02 -24.75
CA ASN A 462 -15.80 0.51 -23.50
C ASN A 462 -16.78 -0.46 -22.84
N HIS A 463 -16.26 -1.38 -22.02
CA HIS A 463 -17.08 -2.23 -21.19
C HIS A 463 -17.40 -1.55 -19.85
N ASP A 464 -18.67 -1.57 -19.46
CA ASP A 464 -19.13 -1.14 -18.14
C ASP A 464 -19.88 -2.29 -17.46
N GLN A 465 -19.38 -2.72 -16.30
CA GLN A 465 -19.91 -3.86 -15.55
C GLN A 465 -21.32 -3.59 -15.00
N ALA A 466 -21.56 -2.37 -14.50
CA ALA A 466 -22.84 -1.99 -13.92
C ALA A 466 -23.95 -1.95 -14.98
N LEU A 467 -23.58 -1.60 -16.21
CA LEU A 467 -24.43 -1.67 -17.39
C LEU A 467 -24.72 -3.12 -17.80
N ASP A 468 -23.68 -3.96 -17.97
CA ASP A 468 -23.84 -5.36 -18.37
C ASP A 468 -24.73 -6.13 -17.38
N ASP A 469 -24.42 -6.06 -16.09
CA ASP A 469 -25.17 -6.78 -15.05
C ASP A 469 -26.61 -6.29 -14.90
N GLY A 470 -26.84 -5.00 -15.14
CA GLY A 470 -28.12 -4.33 -14.91
C GLY A 470 -29.10 -4.40 -16.08
N PHE A 471 -28.64 -4.67 -17.31
CA PHE A 471 -29.50 -4.57 -18.50
C PHE A 471 -30.63 -5.63 -18.45
N PRO A 472 -31.91 -5.23 -18.48
CA PRO A 472 -33.03 -6.11 -18.13
C PRO A 472 -33.34 -7.20 -19.17
N GLN A 473 -32.94 -7.01 -20.43
CA GLN A 473 -33.20 -7.91 -21.55
C GLN A 473 -31.90 -8.40 -22.17
N ARG A 474 -31.45 -9.60 -21.76
CA ARG A 474 -30.18 -10.17 -22.25
C ARG A 474 -30.18 -10.46 -23.76
N ASP A 475 -31.35 -10.71 -24.35
CA ASP A 475 -31.52 -10.95 -25.79
C ASP A 475 -31.76 -9.66 -26.60
N HIS A 476 -31.55 -8.48 -26.00
CA HIS A 476 -31.77 -7.21 -26.67
C HIS A 476 -30.76 -6.98 -27.82
N PRO A 477 -31.21 -6.60 -29.04
CA PRO A 477 -30.33 -6.51 -30.21
C PRO A 477 -29.16 -5.53 -30.06
N GLN A 478 -29.35 -4.40 -29.39
CA GLN A 478 -28.28 -3.42 -29.20
C GLN A 478 -27.22 -3.94 -28.22
N LEU A 479 -27.63 -4.61 -27.15
CA LEU A 479 -26.73 -5.18 -26.15
C LEU A 479 -25.90 -6.32 -26.76
N ILE A 480 -26.54 -7.19 -27.55
CA ILE A 480 -25.86 -8.22 -28.34
C ILE A 480 -24.84 -7.59 -29.31
N ALA A 481 -25.23 -6.52 -30.02
CA ALA A 481 -24.34 -5.83 -30.95
C ALA A 481 -23.13 -5.18 -30.22
N TRP A 482 -23.35 -4.66 -29.02
CA TRP A 482 -22.31 -4.10 -28.17
C TRP A 482 -21.30 -5.17 -27.74
N TRP A 483 -21.73 -6.31 -27.19
CA TRP A 483 -20.81 -7.42 -26.88
C TRP A 483 -20.08 -7.96 -28.11
N GLN A 484 -20.76 -8.05 -29.25
CA GLN A 484 -20.11 -8.46 -30.50
C GLN A 484 -19.07 -7.46 -30.98
N GLY A 485 -19.32 -6.16 -30.78
CA GLY A 485 -18.38 -5.08 -31.07
C GLY A 485 -17.14 -5.17 -30.19
N LEU A 486 -17.33 -5.30 -28.87
CA LEU A 486 -16.26 -5.48 -27.90
C LEU A 486 -15.39 -6.71 -28.22
N LEU A 487 -16.02 -7.85 -28.55
CA LEU A 487 -15.30 -9.08 -28.92
C LEU A 487 -14.64 -9.05 -30.31
N ALA A 488 -14.99 -8.08 -31.15
CA ALA A 488 -14.35 -7.89 -32.44
C ALA A 488 -13.11 -7.00 -32.34
N ASP A 489 -12.92 -6.31 -31.22
CA ASP A 489 -11.72 -5.57 -30.92
C ASP A 489 -10.58 -6.53 -30.55
N GLU A 490 -9.49 -6.49 -31.33
CA GLU A 490 -8.31 -7.33 -31.10
C GLU A 490 -7.54 -6.90 -29.84
N ASP A 491 -7.75 -5.66 -29.37
CA ASP A 491 -7.15 -5.12 -28.15
C ASP A 491 -8.08 -5.25 -26.93
N SER A 492 -9.17 -6.04 -27.03
CA SER A 492 -10.10 -6.24 -25.91
C SER A 492 -9.44 -6.97 -24.74
N ASP A 493 -9.60 -6.42 -23.54
CA ASP A 493 -9.16 -7.02 -22.28
C ASP A 493 -9.80 -8.41 -22.10
N GLU A 494 -9.03 -9.37 -21.58
CA GLU A 494 -9.49 -10.73 -21.35
C GLU A 494 -10.70 -10.80 -20.40
N ASP A 495 -10.85 -9.86 -19.45
CA ASP A 495 -12.04 -9.75 -18.59
C ASP A 495 -13.29 -9.44 -19.40
N VAL A 496 -13.18 -8.45 -20.29
CA VAL A 496 -14.25 -8.05 -21.22
C VAL A 496 -14.62 -9.21 -22.12
N THR A 497 -13.63 -10.00 -22.55
CA THR A 497 -13.88 -11.23 -23.32
C THR A 497 -14.74 -12.23 -22.54
N VAL A 498 -14.43 -12.50 -21.27
CA VAL A 498 -15.23 -13.41 -20.43
C VAL A 498 -16.67 -12.91 -20.30
N ALA A 499 -16.86 -11.63 -19.96
CA ALA A 499 -18.18 -11.02 -19.78
C ALA A 499 -19.01 -11.07 -21.09
N CYS A 500 -18.45 -10.64 -22.21
CA CYS A 500 -19.15 -10.59 -23.49
C CYS A 500 -19.51 -11.99 -24.02
N VAL A 501 -18.61 -12.97 -23.89
CA VAL A 501 -18.91 -14.35 -24.31
C VAL A 501 -20.02 -14.93 -23.44
N LYS A 502 -19.99 -14.69 -22.11
CA LYS A 502 -21.09 -15.08 -21.22
C LYS A 502 -22.41 -14.44 -21.65
N GLY A 503 -22.42 -13.12 -21.88
CA GLY A 503 -23.59 -12.38 -22.34
C GLY A 503 -24.20 -12.97 -23.61
N LEU A 504 -23.38 -13.24 -24.63
CA LEU A 504 -23.85 -13.84 -25.90
C LEU A 504 -24.38 -15.27 -25.76
N VAL A 505 -23.81 -16.07 -24.84
CA VAL A 505 -24.29 -17.42 -24.54
C VAL A 505 -25.64 -17.36 -23.80
N ASP A 506 -25.76 -16.48 -22.82
CA ASP A 506 -26.97 -16.30 -22.01
C ASP A 506 -28.11 -15.69 -22.84
N ALA A 507 -27.79 -14.84 -23.83
CA ALA A 507 -28.71 -14.34 -24.85
C ALA A 507 -29.15 -15.40 -25.89
N GLY A 508 -28.52 -16.59 -25.89
CA GLY A 508 -28.82 -17.66 -26.84
C GLY A 508 -28.28 -17.41 -28.26
N VAL A 509 -27.41 -16.41 -28.45
CA VAL A 509 -26.82 -16.05 -29.75
C VAL A 509 -25.61 -16.92 -30.06
N LEU A 510 -24.79 -17.21 -29.05
CA LEU A 510 -23.58 -18.02 -29.19
C LEU A 510 -23.75 -19.36 -28.45
N PRO A 511 -23.74 -20.52 -29.15
CA PRO A 511 -23.76 -21.81 -28.48
C PRO A 511 -22.48 -22.05 -27.67
N VAL A 512 -22.59 -22.65 -26.47
CA VAL A 512 -21.43 -23.00 -25.62
C VAL A 512 -20.32 -23.72 -26.38
N ARG A 513 -20.66 -24.66 -27.27
CA ARG A 513 -19.63 -25.38 -28.05
C ARG A 513 -18.78 -24.47 -28.95
N GLN A 514 -19.34 -23.36 -29.41
CA GLN A 514 -18.64 -22.37 -30.23
C GLN A 514 -17.93 -21.32 -29.36
N ALA A 515 -18.49 -20.99 -28.19
CA ALA A 515 -17.86 -20.13 -27.20
C ALA A 515 -16.65 -20.78 -26.50
N TRP A 516 -16.68 -22.10 -26.33
CA TRP A 516 -15.75 -22.86 -25.50
C TRP A 516 -14.27 -22.58 -25.80
N PRO A 517 -13.80 -22.62 -27.07
CA PRO A 517 -12.38 -22.37 -27.35
C PRO A 517 -11.94 -21.00 -26.85
N ARG A 518 -12.78 -19.96 -26.98
CA ARG A 518 -12.45 -18.61 -26.52
C ARG A 518 -12.23 -18.55 -25.01
N ILE A 519 -13.06 -19.24 -24.23
CA ILE A 519 -12.92 -19.24 -22.76
C ILE A 519 -11.74 -20.10 -22.33
N VAL A 520 -11.54 -21.24 -22.96
CA VAL A 520 -10.46 -22.17 -22.58
C VAL A 520 -9.08 -21.67 -23.00
N ASP A 521 -8.98 -20.90 -24.09
CA ASP A 521 -7.74 -20.27 -24.51
C ASP A 521 -7.27 -19.16 -23.55
N LEU A 522 -8.17 -18.60 -22.73
CA LEU A 522 -7.82 -17.69 -21.64
C LEU A 522 -7.20 -18.39 -20.43
N LEU A 523 -7.31 -19.72 -20.33
CA LEU A 523 -6.75 -20.50 -19.23
C LEU A 523 -5.26 -20.81 -19.47
N VAL A 524 -4.45 -19.75 -19.39
CA VAL A 524 -2.98 -19.78 -19.54
C VAL A 524 -2.29 -19.07 -18.38
N VAL A 525 -1.05 -19.48 -18.08
CA VAL A 525 -0.29 -19.11 -16.87
C VAL A 525 -0.08 -17.60 -16.74
N GLU A 526 0.06 -16.92 -17.88
CA GLU A 526 0.34 -15.49 -17.98
C GLU A 526 -0.91 -14.60 -17.91
N ASN A 527 -2.13 -15.18 -17.92
CA ASN A 527 -3.36 -14.40 -17.95
C ASN A 527 -3.88 -14.11 -16.54
N PHE A 528 -4.01 -12.82 -16.22
CA PHE A 528 -4.52 -12.32 -14.94
C PHE A 528 -6.00 -12.69 -14.68
N TYR A 529 -6.79 -12.94 -15.74
CA TYR A 529 -8.24 -13.19 -15.65
C TYR A 529 -8.62 -14.68 -15.80
N ALA A 530 -7.66 -15.59 -15.68
CA ALA A 530 -7.90 -17.02 -15.83
C ALA A 530 -8.94 -17.57 -14.84
N GLY A 531 -9.09 -16.98 -13.66
CA GLY A 531 -10.08 -17.38 -12.66
C GLY A 531 -11.52 -17.09 -13.08
N LYS A 532 -11.78 -15.94 -13.69
CA LYS A 532 -13.11 -15.62 -14.27
C LYS A 532 -13.47 -16.57 -15.40
N ALA A 533 -12.52 -16.85 -16.29
CA ALA A 533 -12.68 -17.85 -17.34
C ALA A 533 -12.92 -19.26 -16.78
N ALA A 534 -12.22 -19.64 -15.71
CA ALA A 534 -12.39 -20.95 -15.05
C ALA A 534 -13.78 -21.12 -14.45
N ARG A 535 -14.30 -20.08 -13.76
CA ARG A 535 -15.67 -20.09 -13.20
C ARG A 535 -16.71 -20.23 -14.31
N LEU A 536 -16.58 -19.47 -15.40
CA LEU A 536 -17.49 -19.57 -16.53
C LEU A 536 -17.44 -20.94 -17.22
N ALA A 537 -16.24 -21.50 -17.40
CA ALA A 537 -16.08 -22.85 -17.93
C ALA A 537 -16.77 -23.91 -17.05
N ALA A 538 -16.69 -23.74 -15.73
CA ALA A 538 -17.36 -24.62 -14.76
C ALA A 538 -18.90 -24.53 -14.85
N GLU A 539 -19.48 -23.33 -15.05
CA GLU A 539 -20.93 -23.16 -15.29
C GLU A 539 -21.40 -23.98 -16.50
N TRP A 540 -20.53 -24.16 -17.49
CA TRP A 540 -20.85 -24.85 -18.74
C TRP A 540 -20.49 -26.33 -18.74
N ILE A 541 -20.03 -26.89 -17.62
CA ILE A 541 -19.54 -28.28 -17.55
C ILE A 541 -20.57 -29.31 -18.03
N GLY A 542 -21.86 -29.08 -17.78
CA GLY A 542 -22.95 -29.96 -18.23
C GLY A 542 -23.32 -29.84 -19.72
N ARG A 543 -22.68 -28.91 -20.45
CA ARG A 543 -22.99 -28.55 -21.84
C ARG A 543 -21.83 -28.87 -22.80
N ILE A 544 -20.72 -29.38 -22.28
CA ILE A 544 -19.52 -29.78 -23.02
C ILE A 544 -19.34 -31.29 -23.01
N ASP A 545 -18.42 -31.81 -23.84
CA ASP A 545 -18.10 -33.24 -23.87
C ASP A 545 -16.93 -33.62 -22.94
N ASP A 546 -16.68 -34.93 -22.81
CA ASP A 546 -15.63 -35.47 -21.93
C ASP A 546 -14.22 -35.02 -22.35
N ALA A 547 -13.98 -34.76 -23.64
CA ALA A 547 -12.69 -34.30 -24.13
C ALA A 547 -12.44 -32.84 -23.73
N GLN A 548 -13.45 -31.99 -23.87
CA GLN A 548 -13.43 -30.61 -23.40
C GLN A 548 -13.26 -30.53 -21.87
N ARG A 549 -13.95 -31.41 -21.11
CA ARG A 549 -13.76 -31.52 -19.66
C ARG A 549 -12.32 -31.91 -19.31
N ALA A 550 -11.74 -32.90 -19.98
CA ALA A 550 -10.36 -33.32 -19.73
C ALA A 550 -9.33 -32.21 -20.06
N GLU A 551 -9.58 -31.42 -21.11
CA GLU A 551 -8.77 -30.24 -21.44
C GLU A 551 -8.83 -29.19 -20.32
N LEU A 552 -10.03 -28.85 -19.84
CA LEU A 552 -10.22 -27.91 -18.73
C LEU A 552 -9.43 -28.36 -17.50
N VAL A 553 -9.57 -29.62 -17.09
CA VAL A 553 -8.86 -30.19 -15.93
C VAL A 553 -7.34 -30.07 -16.08
N THR A 554 -6.84 -30.35 -17.29
CA THR A 554 -5.40 -30.25 -17.59
C THR A 554 -4.90 -28.81 -17.45
N ARG A 555 -5.62 -27.83 -18.00
CA ARG A 555 -5.25 -26.41 -17.95
C ARG A 555 -5.35 -25.85 -16.53
N LEU A 556 -6.42 -26.15 -15.79
CA LEU A 556 -6.55 -25.77 -14.38
C LEU A 556 -5.39 -26.32 -13.55
N GLY A 557 -5.02 -27.59 -13.76
CA GLY A 557 -3.88 -28.19 -13.06
C GLY A 557 -2.54 -27.53 -13.37
N ALA A 558 -2.35 -26.93 -14.56
CA ALA A 558 -1.17 -26.14 -14.90
C ALA A 558 -1.22 -24.76 -14.22
N LEU A 559 -2.36 -24.07 -14.31
CA LEU A 559 -2.58 -22.77 -13.66
C LEU A 559 -2.32 -22.83 -12.15
N ILE A 560 -2.88 -23.82 -11.46
CA ILE A 560 -2.70 -23.98 -10.00
C ILE A 560 -1.23 -24.16 -9.62
N ARG A 561 -0.40 -24.75 -10.50
CA ARG A 561 1.03 -24.98 -10.24
C ARG A 561 1.91 -23.78 -10.60
N GLU A 562 1.60 -23.09 -11.68
CA GLU A 562 2.54 -22.21 -12.36
C GLU A 562 2.07 -20.75 -12.45
N ALA A 563 0.76 -20.49 -12.40
CA ALA A 563 0.22 -19.13 -12.54
C ALA A 563 0.61 -18.24 -11.36
N GLU A 564 0.74 -16.95 -11.63
CA GLU A 564 0.99 -15.97 -10.59
C GLU A 564 -0.31 -15.60 -9.85
N TYR A 565 -1.43 -15.51 -10.57
CA TYR A 565 -2.73 -15.04 -10.08
C TYR A 565 -3.81 -16.13 -10.22
N ASP A 566 -4.96 -15.95 -9.58
CA ASP A 566 -6.17 -16.78 -9.71
C ASP A 566 -6.02 -18.29 -9.44
N ARG A 567 -4.89 -18.70 -8.85
CA ARG A 567 -4.58 -20.10 -8.54
C ARG A 567 -5.65 -20.71 -7.63
N ALA A 568 -6.09 -19.98 -6.60
CA ALA A 568 -7.11 -20.47 -5.69
C ALA A 568 -8.49 -20.56 -6.35
N VAL A 569 -8.85 -19.64 -7.26
CA VAL A 569 -10.10 -19.72 -8.03
C VAL A 569 -10.10 -20.96 -8.90
N CYS A 570 -9.02 -21.17 -9.66
CA CYS A 570 -8.85 -22.35 -10.50
C CYS A 570 -8.85 -23.64 -9.66
N GLY A 571 -8.26 -23.59 -8.47
CA GLY A 571 -8.24 -24.65 -7.50
C GLY A 571 -9.63 -25.04 -7.00
N SER A 572 -10.44 -24.07 -6.58
CA SER A 572 -11.82 -24.29 -6.15
C SER A 572 -12.66 -24.90 -7.28
N VAL A 573 -12.49 -24.42 -8.52
CA VAL A 573 -13.15 -25.01 -9.70
C VAL A 573 -12.72 -26.46 -9.89
N LEU A 574 -11.43 -26.78 -9.86
CA LEU A 574 -10.91 -28.14 -10.04
C LEU A 574 -11.48 -29.11 -8.99
N LEU A 575 -11.47 -28.72 -7.71
CA LEU A 575 -12.03 -29.53 -6.62
C LEU A 575 -13.56 -29.67 -6.74
N GLY A 576 -14.24 -28.63 -7.20
CA GLY A 576 -15.68 -28.65 -7.50
C GLY A 576 -16.03 -29.65 -8.61
N LEU A 577 -15.13 -29.84 -9.58
CA LEU A 577 -15.25 -30.87 -10.62
C LEU A 577 -15.00 -32.29 -10.10
N GLY A 578 -14.53 -32.45 -8.85
CA GLY A 578 -14.21 -33.73 -8.22
C GLY A 578 -12.87 -34.31 -8.66
N GLU A 579 -11.97 -33.48 -9.17
CA GLU A 579 -10.62 -33.87 -9.60
C GLU A 579 -9.62 -33.76 -8.44
N PRO A 580 -8.52 -34.53 -8.47
CA PRO A 580 -7.52 -34.52 -7.41
C PRO A 580 -6.76 -33.20 -7.34
N TRP A 581 -6.38 -32.81 -6.13
CA TRP A 581 -5.60 -31.60 -5.90
C TRP A 581 -4.15 -31.74 -6.40
N PRO A 582 -3.60 -30.76 -7.16
CA PRO A 582 -2.31 -30.92 -7.82
C PRO A 582 -1.10 -30.46 -7.00
N LEU A 583 -1.29 -29.80 -5.86
CA LEU A 583 -0.20 -29.28 -5.02
C LEU A 583 0.08 -30.15 -3.80
N SER A 584 1.31 -30.09 -3.30
CA SER A 584 1.66 -30.60 -1.97
C SER A 584 1.02 -29.76 -0.86
N ALA A 585 1.03 -30.27 0.37
CA ALA A 585 0.48 -29.54 1.50
C ALA A 585 1.22 -28.21 1.77
N GLU A 586 2.55 -28.20 1.61
CA GLU A 586 3.39 -27.00 1.78
C GLU A 586 3.04 -25.93 0.74
N GLU A 587 3.02 -26.29 -0.55
CA GLU A 587 2.62 -25.38 -1.63
C GLU A 587 1.18 -24.88 -1.48
N THR A 588 0.30 -25.70 -0.87
CA THR A 588 -1.08 -25.31 -0.58
C THR A 588 -1.16 -24.30 0.56
N VAL A 589 -0.34 -24.46 1.61
CA VAL A 589 -0.23 -23.47 2.69
C VAL A 589 0.25 -22.14 2.12
N ASP A 590 1.27 -22.16 1.26
CA ASP A 590 1.79 -20.95 0.61
C ASP A 590 0.73 -20.27 -0.26
N LEU A 591 -0.05 -21.06 -1.02
CA LEU A 591 -1.16 -20.53 -1.81
C LEU A 591 -2.19 -19.85 -0.92
N VAL A 592 -2.71 -20.54 0.11
CA VAL A 592 -3.73 -19.96 1.00
C VAL A 592 -3.18 -18.76 1.77
N ALA A 593 -1.94 -18.79 2.21
CA ALA A 593 -1.28 -17.67 2.87
C ALA A 593 -1.10 -16.46 1.95
N ARG A 594 -0.84 -16.70 0.65
CA ARG A 594 -0.80 -15.64 -0.36
C ARG A 594 -2.19 -15.05 -0.58
N GLU A 595 -3.23 -15.86 -0.77
CA GLU A 595 -4.61 -15.36 -0.94
C GLU A 595 -5.10 -14.60 0.29
N LEU A 596 -4.74 -15.04 1.50
CA LEU A 596 -5.03 -14.29 2.72
C LEU A 596 -4.36 -12.92 2.77
N ARG A 597 -3.19 -12.76 2.14
CA ARG A 597 -2.40 -11.51 2.16
C ARG A 597 -2.70 -10.59 0.98
N ASP A 598 -2.84 -11.16 -0.21
CA ASP A 598 -2.85 -10.43 -1.47
C ASP A 598 -4.13 -10.70 -2.28
N GLY A 599 -5.05 -11.49 -1.74
CA GLY A 599 -6.26 -11.93 -2.42
C GLY A 599 -7.22 -10.77 -2.69
N TRP A 600 -7.54 -10.58 -3.97
CA TRP A 600 -8.47 -9.55 -4.45
C TRP A 600 -9.93 -9.99 -4.33
N THR A 601 -10.19 -11.27 -4.08
CA THR A 601 -11.54 -11.84 -3.96
C THR A 601 -11.77 -12.33 -2.53
N PRO A 602 -12.44 -11.54 -1.67
CA PRO A 602 -12.70 -11.92 -0.29
C PRO A 602 -13.44 -13.26 -0.18
N GLY A 603 -12.98 -14.15 0.71
CA GLY A 603 -13.64 -15.40 1.04
C GLY A 603 -13.25 -16.62 0.18
N LEU A 604 -12.40 -16.43 -0.83
CA LEU A 604 -11.95 -17.52 -1.71
C LEU A 604 -11.09 -18.55 -0.97
N GLU A 605 -10.22 -18.09 -0.09
CA GLU A 605 -9.41 -18.89 0.83
C GLU A 605 -10.29 -19.78 1.74
N VAL A 606 -11.44 -19.24 2.17
CA VAL A 606 -12.41 -19.96 3.00
C VAL A 606 -13.10 -21.05 2.18
N GLU A 607 -13.52 -20.73 0.95
CA GLU A 607 -14.10 -21.69 0.00
C GLU A 607 -13.12 -22.84 -0.29
N LEU A 608 -11.87 -22.52 -0.63
CA LEU A 608 -10.84 -23.48 -0.95
C LEU A 608 -10.54 -24.42 0.23
N CYS A 609 -10.43 -23.89 1.46
CA CYS A 609 -10.24 -24.71 2.66
C CYS A 609 -11.42 -25.66 2.91
N GLY A 610 -12.66 -25.21 2.67
CA GLY A 610 -13.85 -26.05 2.74
C GLY A 610 -13.81 -27.20 1.74
N LEU A 611 -13.45 -26.91 0.49
CA LEU A 611 -13.33 -27.92 -0.58
C LEU A 611 -12.19 -28.91 -0.33
N LEU A 612 -11.02 -28.44 0.10
CA LEU A 612 -9.87 -29.28 0.43
C LEU A 612 -10.20 -30.27 1.55
N ARG A 613 -10.91 -29.84 2.59
CA ARG A 613 -11.38 -30.75 3.64
C ARG A 613 -12.27 -31.86 3.08
N GLU A 614 -13.24 -31.49 2.24
CA GLU A 614 -14.24 -32.42 1.74
C GLU A 614 -13.69 -33.42 0.73
N ARG A 615 -12.70 -33.00 -0.08
CA ARG A 615 -12.18 -33.77 -1.21
C ARG A 615 -10.82 -34.40 -0.93
N GLU A 616 -9.99 -33.78 -0.11
CA GLU A 616 -8.57 -34.11 0.11
C GLU A 616 -8.19 -34.09 1.60
N PRO A 617 -8.81 -34.93 2.45
CA PRO A 617 -8.64 -34.86 3.90
C PRO A 617 -7.19 -35.05 4.39
N GLY A 618 -6.38 -35.83 3.66
CA GLY A 618 -4.97 -36.03 3.99
C GLY A 618 -4.07 -34.81 3.74
N ILE A 619 -4.44 -33.95 2.78
CA ILE A 619 -3.78 -32.67 2.55
C ILE A 619 -4.30 -31.63 3.54
N ALA A 620 -5.62 -31.62 3.78
CA ALA A 620 -6.28 -30.69 4.71
C ALA A 620 -5.68 -30.71 6.13
N GLU A 621 -5.34 -31.89 6.68
CA GLU A 621 -4.72 -32.01 8.00
C GLU A 621 -3.33 -31.33 8.07
N GLN A 622 -2.53 -31.46 7.01
CA GLN A 622 -1.20 -30.83 6.95
C GLN A 622 -1.31 -29.32 6.71
N VAL A 623 -2.26 -28.90 5.86
CA VAL A 623 -2.56 -27.48 5.64
C VAL A 623 -3.01 -26.81 6.93
N LEU A 624 -3.84 -27.49 7.74
CA LEU A 624 -4.25 -27.00 9.06
C LEU A 624 -3.05 -26.68 9.96
N LEU A 625 -2.06 -27.58 10.01
CA LEU A 625 -0.84 -27.37 10.82
C LEU A 625 -0.01 -26.18 10.30
N GLY A 626 0.15 -26.06 8.98
CA GLY A 626 0.87 -24.95 8.37
C GLY A 626 0.17 -23.60 8.60
N LEU A 627 -1.15 -23.53 8.38
CA LEU A 627 -1.92 -22.31 8.59
C LEU A 627 -1.99 -21.89 10.06
N ARG A 628 -1.99 -22.84 11.02
CA ARG A 628 -1.89 -22.49 12.46
C ARG A 628 -0.61 -21.74 12.78
N SER A 629 0.51 -22.10 12.15
CA SER A 629 1.78 -21.40 12.38
C SER A 629 1.73 -19.92 11.97
N LEU A 630 0.87 -19.55 11.02
CA LEU A 630 0.65 -18.16 10.62
C LEU A 630 -0.09 -17.32 11.67
N LEU A 631 -0.87 -17.95 12.56
CA LEU A 631 -1.45 -17.25 13.72
C LEU A 631 -0.40 -17.00 14.81
N ASP A 632 0.54 -17.93 14.95
CA ASP A 632 1.61 -17.85 15.95
C ASP A 632 2.79 -16.99 15.50
N ASP A 633 2.90 -16.70 14.20
CA ASP A 633 3.90 -15.76 13.65
C ASP A 633 3.69 -14.36 14.26
N ASP A 634 4.76 -13.59 14.38
CA ASP A 634 4.65 -12.18 14.80
C ASP A 634 4.38 -11.26 13.59
N ARG A 635 4.63 -11.74 12.37
CA ARG A 635 4.39 -10.99 11.14
C ARG A 635 2.90 -10.81 10.84
N ARG A 636 2.56 -9.65 10.29
CA ARG A 636 1.20 -9.38 9.81
C ARG A 636 0.91 -10.03 8.46
N LEU A 637 -0.37 -10.29 8.23
CA LEU A 637 -0.97 -10.66 6.94
C LEU A 637 -1.34 -9.43 6.09
N ALA A 638 -1.31 -8.23 6.67
CA ALA A 638 -1.51 -6.97 5.96
C ALA A 638 -0.59 -5.88 6.48
N PRO A 639 -0.29 -4.85 5.66
CA PRO A 639 0.49 -3.71 6.09
C PRO A 639 -0.15 -2.92 7.23
N SER A 640 -1.49 -2.83 7.28
CA SER A 640 -2.18 -2.08 8.33
C SER A 640 -2.64 -2.99 9.47
N ILE A 641 -2.63 -2.45 10.69
CA ILE A 641 -3.11 -3.15 11.89
C ILE A 641 -4.57 -3.61 11.72
N ARG A 642 -5.42 -2.75 11.15
CA ARG A 642 -6.87 -3.01 10.93
C ARG A 642 -7.09 -4.17 9.96
N GLU A 643 -6.49 -4.08 8.78
CA GLU A 643 -6.66 -5.09 7.74
C GLU A 643 -6.09 -6.46 8.18
N ASP A 644 -5.03 -6.45 9.00
CA ASP A 644 -4.49 -7.68 9.57
C ASP A 644 -5.47 -8.37 10.53
N GLU A 645 -6.23 -7.62 11.33
CA GLU A 645 -7.28 -8.19 12.19
C GLU A 645 -8.39 -8.87 11.37
N GLU A 646 -8.81 -8.26 10.27
CA GLU A 646 -9.80 -8.82 9.33
C GLU A 646 -9.28 -10.11 8.68
N LYS A 647 -8.05 -10.08 8.16
CA LYS A 647 -7.39 -11.25 7.56
C LYS A 647 -7.17 -12.36 8.57
N GLN A 648 -6.84 -12.05 9.83
CA GLN A 648 -6.78 -13.05 10.89
C GLN A 648 -8.16 -13.65 11.20
N ALA A 649 -9.22 -12.85 11.20
CA ALA A 649 -10.58 -13.38 11.38
C ALA A 649 -10.93 -14.36 10.26
N THR A 650 -10.51 -14.08 9.02
CA THR A 650 -10.66 -14.99 7.88
C THR A 650 -9.78 -16.24 8.01
N LEU A 651 -8.52 -16.11 8.44
CA LEU A 651 -7.65 -17.26 8.74
C LEU A 651 -8.26 -18.16 9.82
N ARG A 652 -8.82 -17.59 10.90
CA ARG A 652 -9.54 -18.36 11.93
C ARG A 652 -10.75 -19.10 11.37
N ARG A 653 -11.48 -18.50 10.41
CA ARG A 653 -12.57 -19.20 9.70
C ARG A 653 -12.05 -20.38 8.88
N CYS A 654 -10.94 -20.20 8.14
CA CYS A 654 -10.29 -21.28 7.40
C CYS A 654 -9.90 -22.45 8.32
N LEU A 655 -9.24 -22.14 9.44
CA LEU A 655 -8.86 -23.14 10.44
C LEU A 655 -10.07 -23.85 11.04
N GLY A 656 -11.11 -23.10 11.40
CA GLY A 656 -12.35 -23.67 11.92
C GLY A 656 -13.06 -24.61 10.94
N LEU A 657 -12.97 -24.37 9.63
CA LEU A 657 -13.48 -25.29 8.62
C LEU A 657 -12.66 -26.57 8.56
N LEU A 658 -11.33 -26.46 8.53
CA LEU A 658 -10.40 -27.59 8.47
C LEU A 658 -10.46 -28.46 9.74
N GLU A 659 -10.81 -27.89 10.89
CA GLU A 659 -10.91 -28.59 12.19
C GLU A 659 -12.18 -29.43 12.40
N GLN A 660 -13.27 -29.16 11.67
CA GLN A 660 -14.58 -29.80 11.87
C GLN A 660 -14.69 -31.27 11.38
N GLY A 661 -13.58 -32.03 11.38
CA GLY A 661 -13.47 -33.41 10.90
C GLY A 661 -13.26 -34.43 12.00
#